data_AF-A0A922DXC8-F1
#
_entry.id   AF-A0A922DXC8-F1
#
_cell.length_a   1.000
_cell.length_b   1.000
_cell.length_c   1.000
_cell.angle_alpha   90.00
_cell.angle_beta   90.00
_cell.angle_gamma   90.00
#
_symmetry.space_group_name_H-M   'P 1'
#
loop_
_entity.id
_entity.type
_entity.pdbx_description
1 polymer ?
#
loop_
_entity_poly.entity_id
_entity_poly.type
_entity_poly.pdbx_seq_one_letter_code
_entity_poly.pdbx_strand_id
1 'polypeptide(L)'
;MYFPLEKKNIFYWVRGDIGLKIYFIDEVVPPPKPPPQPPAEEVKPELPSPPPVDSLAPPENEPKPPSEANGNEESAAPPPEPTASADAQKPNEEPPADAKGASNLAPEAAPPTENVAPPPTDNVAPDQMEKRTEVSESEPPQPSEKNEDQTDQPPLIECKQPYPQIGMMATSTPKSPESAPEVSFSKISCPKPIKMTMGRERFTALDPTESMKIEPPSFELVEKMHYLFVRVVKARSLPTNGNPVVKILASSHHVRSKPARKTDNLFVWNQTFAFGHDAPDSSSLLEVTVWDPPANSDKHGHGTFLGWVGFDVTEIPLRDPPDSPLATQWYRLEGAGPHNGDLMLATWVGTQADEAFPEACNINSQAKVYQSPKLWYLRATVLDAQDILPLKASKESSFQVRAQLGLQVSKTKLSVSRNGTLSWNEDLMFVAAEPSNDHLVFTLENRQPKATVTIGVVRIPLTAIERRVDDRPISSTWFSFEDPDKEKRMYKGRVQLRLCFDGGYHVMDEATHVCSDYRPTARQLWKPPIGKVELGIISCKNLTPMKTVISGKGSTDAYCVAKYGSKWVRTRTVFDSLDPKWNEQYTWQVYDPCTVLTIGVFDSWAVHGMEEGSKESTRPDLCIGKVRVRLSTLQISKVYRNKYPLLVLYNSGMKQMGEVEIAIRFARAVPTLDVVHVYSQPLLPLMHHIKPLGMDQQDILRNTTVKIVAAHLSRSEPPLRREVVFYMLDADTHAFSMRKLRVNWFRIANVIAGLIDIARWINDTRLWKNPTSTILVHALFVMLVWFPDLIVPTLAFYVFVIGGWNYRFRARDSLPHFDTQISLVDTVDRDELDEEFDTVPCNRPNEVVRARYDKLRIIGARVQRALGDIATQGERAQALVTWRDPRASGIFVGLCFVVAMILYMVPSKMVAMAFGFYYFRHPLFRNRMPSPALNFFRRLPSLGDRII
;
A
#
# COMPACT_ATOMS: atom_id res chain seq x y z
N MET A 1 -6.64 41.90 -43.59
CA MET A 1 -5.48 41.85 -44.51
C MET A 1 -5.05 40.41 -44.62
N TYR A 2 -4.77 39.90 -45.82
CA TYR A 2 -4.20 38.57 -46.01
C TYR A 2 -2.74 38.71 -46.43
N PHE A 3 -1.85 37.95 -45.82
CA PHE A 3 -0.41 37.94 -46.10
C PHE A 3 0.02 36.56 -46.59
N PRO A 4 0.53 36.41 -47.83
CA PRO A 4 0.97 35.12 -48.33
C PRO A 4 2.28 34.69 -47.66
N LEU A 5 2.30 33.47 -47.11
CA LEU A 5 3.51 32.83 -46.62
C LEU A 5 4.09 31.90 -47.68
N GLU A 6 5.01 32.42 -48.49
CA GLU A 6 6.01 31.59 -49.17
C GLU A 6 7.34 31.66 -48.40
N LYS A 7 7.78 30.53 -47.85
CA LYS A 7 9.14 30.40 -47.30
C LYS A 7 9.76 29.09 -47.77
N LYS A 8 10.55 29.16 -48.85
CA LYS A 8 11.35 28.03 -49.34
C LYS A 8 12.54 27.80 -48.42
N ASN A 9 12.71 26.57 -47.96
CA ASN A 9 13.97 26.07 -47.39
C ASN A 9 14.13 24.60 -47.81
N ILE A 10 15.37 24.09 -47.83
CA ILE A 10 15.75 22.84 -48.51
C ILE A 10 14.95 21.61 -48.04
N PHE A 11 14.42 21.63 -46.80
CA PHE A 11 13.70 20.51 -46.19
C PHE A 11 12.19 20.73 -45.97
N TYR A 12 11.64 21.91 -46.30
CA TYR A 12 10.20 22.19 -46.13
C TYR A 12 9.66 23.16 -47.19
N TRP A 13 8.52 22.80 -47.78
CA TRP A 13 7.75 23.66 -48.67
C TRP A 13 6.39 23.94 -48.03
N VAL A 14 6.27 25.09 -47.37
CA VAL A 14 5.01 25.59 -46.78
C VAL A 14 4.46 26.70 -47.67
N ARG A 15 3.15 26.64 -47.94
CA ARG A 15 2.36 27.62 -48.68
C ARG A 15 1.02 27.82 -47.98
N GLY A 16 0.55 29.06 -47.90
CA GLY A 16 -0.76 29.43 -47.37
C GLY A 16 -0.81 30.90 -46.95
N ASP A 17 -2.01 31.43 -46.76
CA ASP A 17 -2.22 32.85 -46.47
C ASP A 17 -2.63 33.07 -45.01
N ILE A 18 -1.96 33.99 -44.31
CA ILE A 18 -2.39 34.43 -42.96
C ILE A 18 -3.38 35.59 -43.08
N GLY A 19 -4.62 35.35 -42.66
CA GLY A 19 -5.64 36.38 -42.52
C GLY A 19 -5.55 37.12 -41.18
N LEU A 20 -4.96 38.31 -41.19
CA LEU A 20 -4.98 39.22 -40.05
C LEU A 20 -6.26 40.07 -40.07
N LYS A 21 -7.07 39.98 -39.02
CA LYS A 21 -8.30 40.78 -38.85
C LYS A 21 -8.17 41.64 -37.59
N ILE A 22 -7.75 42.88 -37.80
CA ILE A 22 -7.59 43.89 -36.73
C ILE A 22 -8.98 44.40 -36.34
N TYR A 23 -9.24 44.47 -35.04
CA TYR A 23 -10.36 45.17 -34.44
C TYR A 23 -9.79 46.27 -33.56
N PHE A 24 -10.25 47.51 -33.74
CA PHE A 24 -9.96 48.61 -32.84
C PHE A 24 -11.23 48.96 -32.06
N ILE A 25 -11.08 49.46 -30.85
CA ILE A 25 -12.16 49.87 -29.95
C ILE A 25 -11.75 51.21 -29.38
N ASP A 26 -12.55 52.26 -29.62
CA ASP A 26 -12.40 53.55 -28.92
C ASP A 26 -12.87 53.40 -27.47
N GLU A 27 -11.98 52.91 -26.61
CA GLU A 27 -12.21 52.84 -25.17
C GLU A 27 -12.00 54.23 -24.56
N VAL A 28 -13.08 55.04 -24.54
CA VAL A 28 -13.09 56.35 -23.87
C VAL A 28 -12.84 56.16 -22.38
N VAL A 29 -11.60 56.39 -21.95
CA VAL A 29 -11.13 56.19 -20.58
C VAL A 29 -11.90 57.12 -19.62
N PRO A 30 -12.69 56.58 -18.66
CA PRO A 30 -13.30 57.41 -17.63
C PRO A 30 -12.22 57.93 -16.66
N PRO A 31 -12.36 59.15 -16.12
CA PRO A 31 -11.34 59.74 -15.25
C PRO A 31 -11.13 58.89 -13.97
N PRO A 32 -9.88 58.80 -13.47
CA PRO A 32 -9.56 57.98 -12.31
C PRO A 32 -10.27 58.51 -11.04
N LYS A 33 -10.72 57.59 -10.19
CA LYS A 33 -11.27 57.93 -8.87
C LYS A 33 -10.14 58.42 -7.94
N PRO A 34 -10.41 59.39 -7.05
CA PRO A 34 -9.42 59.83 -6.07
C PRO A 34 -9.08 58.71 -5.07
N PRO A 35 -7.85 58.67 -4.54
CA PRO A 35 -7.45 57.72 -3.50
C PRO A 35 -8.13 58.01 -2.15
N PRO A 36 -8.27 57.01 -1.26
CA PRO A 36 -8.77 57.21 0.09
C PRO A 36 -7.80 58.04 0.94
N GLN A 37 -8.33 58.82 1.87
CA GLN A 37 -7.55 59.66 2.79
C GLN A 37 -6.86 58.82 3.87
N PRO A 38 -5.58 59.08 4.21
CA PRO A 38 -4.98 58.62 5.46
C PRO A 38 -5.51 59.43 6.66
N PRO A 39 -5.45 58.89 7.89
CA PRO A 39 -5.69 59.67 9.10
C PRO A 39 -4.59 60.72 9.33
N ALA A 40 -4.88 61.74 10.15
CA ALA A 40 -4.03 62.92 10.30
C ALA A 40 -2.84 62.73 11.26
N GLU A 41 -1.72 63.35 10.90
CA GLU A 41 -0.58 63.70 11.76
C GLU A 41 -0.19 65.17 11.46
N GLU A 42 0.36 65.88 12.44
CA GLU A 42 0.45 67.35 12.39
C GLU A 42 1.80 67.91 11.88
N VAL A 43 1.71 68.74 10.83
CA VAL A 43 2.44 70.03 10.64
C VAL A 43 3.99 70.04 10.63
N LYS A 44 4.56 70.05 9.40
CA LYS A 44 5.53 71.03 8.78
C LYS A 44 6.86 71.45 9.51
N PRO A 45 7.88 72.09 8.86
CA PRO A 45 7.94 72.76 7.52
C PRO A 45 9.23 72.37 6.69
N GLU A 46 9.76 73.03 5.63
CA GLU A 46 9.36 74.17 4.77
C GLU A 46 9.82 74.08 3.26
N LEU A 47 10.93 74.72 2.84
CA LEU A 47 11.25 75.22 1.47
C LEU A 47 12.80 75.25 1.17
N PRO A 48 13.35 75.66 -0.02
CA PRO A 48 12.83 75.74 -1.42
C PRO A 48 13.80 75.38 -2.60
N SER A 49 13.22 75.18 -3.82
CA SER A 49 13.69 75.47 -5.23
C SER A 49 15.16 75.33 -5.74
N PRO A 50 15.37 74.92 -7.02
CA PRO A 50 15.83 75.89 -8.06
C PRO A 50 15.41 75.61 -9.55
N PRO A 51 15.46 76.65 -10.43
CA PRO A 51 15.54 76.52 -11.91
C PRO A 51 16.51 77.58 -12.56
N PRO A 52 16.60 77.83 -13.91
CA PRO A 52 16.44 77.01 -15.14
C PRO A 52 17.58 77.20 -16.22
N VAL A 53 17.32 76.77 -17.48
CA VAL A 53 17.85 77.25 -18.81
C VAL A 53 18.91 76.39 -19.55
N ASP A 54 18.83 76.40 -20.89
CA ASP A 54 19.41 75.47 -21.89
C ASP A 54 20.74 75.89 -22.58
N SER A 55 21.38 74.88 -23.20
CA SER A 55 21.88 74.86 -24.60
C SER A 55 23.40 74.80 -24.94
N LEU A 56 23.70 73.85 -25.85
CA LEU A 56 24.75 73.80 -26.90
C LEU A 56 26.25 73.48 -26.61
N ALA A 57 26.62 72.28 -27.10
CA ALA A 57 27.80 71.92 -27.90
C ALA A 57 29.13 71.40 -27.23
N PRO A 58 29.95 70.58 -27.95
CA PRO A 58 31.10 69.80 -27.42
C PRO A 58 32.45 70.23 -28.09
N PRO A 59 33.61 69.49 -28.09
CA PRO A 59 33.90 68.14 -27.57
C PRO A 59 35.29 67.93 -26.89
N GLU A 60 35.63 66.64 -26.68
CA GLU A 60 36.96 66.00 -26.87
C GLU A 60 37.92 65.63 -25.70
N ASN A 61 38.42 64.39 -25.83
CA ASN A 61 39.71 63.80 -25.42
C ASN A 61 39.99 63.18 -24.01
N GLU A 62 40.66 62.03 -24.13
CA GLU A 62 41.26 61.05 -23.21
C GLU A 62 42.67 61.48 -22.68
N PRO A 63 43.47 60.68 -21.92
CA PRO A 63 43.18 59.60 -20.93
C PRO A 63 44.17 59.51 -19.69
N LYS A 64 43.97 58.47 -18.83
CA LYS A 64 45.01 57.62 -18.16
C LYS A 64 45.65 58.05 -16.78
N PRO A 65 46.39 57.15 -16.03
CA PRO A 65 46.36 57.00 -14.55
C PRO A 65 47.81 56.94 -13.94
N PRO A 66 48.25 56.08 -12.95
CA PRO A 66 47.65 55.24 -11.86
C PRO A 66 48.37 55.36 -10.47
N SER A 67 48.31 54.32 -9.62
CA SER A 67 49.21 53.94 -8.48
C SER A 67 49.10 54.70 -7.12
N GLU A 68 49.54 54.25 -5.92
CA GLU A 68 49.73 52.95 -5.16
C GLU A 68 50.35 53.31 -3.76
N ALA A 69 50.44 52.51 -2.65
CA ALA A 69 49.81 51.28 -2.11
C ALA A 69 50.25 51.02 -0.62
N ASN A 70 49.69 49.99 0.06
CA ASN A 70 50.10 49.35 1.35
C ASN A 70 49.90 50.13 2.69
N GLY A 71 49.82 49.52 3.89
CA GLY A 71 49.80 48.08 4.28
C GLY A 71 49.72 47.82 5.83
N ASN A 72 49.77 46.53 6.25
CA ASN A 72 49.82 45.95 7.63
C ASN A 72 48.48 46.00 8.44
N GLU A 73 47.94 44.96 9.11
CA GLU A 73 48.39 43.98 10.17
C GLU A 73 48.38 44.58 11.61
N GLU A 74 47.95 43.91 12.71
CA GLU A 74 47.81 42.47 13.05
C GLU A 74 46.77 42.14 14.19
N SER A 75 46.28 40.88 14.24
CA SER A 75 45.72 39.99 15.32
C SER A 75 44.98 40.41 16.65
N ALA A 76 44.17 39.44 17.16
CA ALA A 76 43.83 39.09 18.57
C ALA A 76 42.54 39.61 19.30
N ALA A 77 42.07 38.80 20.30
CA ALA A 77 40.91 38.93 21.22
C ALA A 77 41.05 37.92 22.40
N PRO A 78 40.14 37.74 23.41
CA PRO A 78 38.98 38.51 23.94
C PRO A 78 39.26 39.02 25.40
N PRO A 79 38.31 39.30 26.36
CA PRO A 79 37.45 38.33 27.08
C PRO A 79 36.06 38.92 27.59
N PRO A 80 35.44 38.71 28.81
CA PRO A 80 33.97 38.47 28.94
C PRO A 80 33.17 39.35 29.98
N GLU A 81 31.89 38.99 30.23
CA GLU A 81 30.93 39.59 31.22
C GLU A 81 31.29 39.29 32.71
N PRO A 82 30.66 39.96 33.73
CA PRO A 82 29.40 39.43 34.33
C PRO A 82 28.43 40.39 35.12
N THR A 83 27.22 39.88 35.41
CA THR A 83 26.36 40.03 36.64
C THR A 83 25.51 41.28 37.03
N ALA A 84 24.22 40.97 37.30
CA ALA A 84 23.38 41.33 38.47
C ALA A 84 22.61 42.68 38.56
N SER A 85 21.68 42.76 39.53
CA SER A 85 20.43 43.57 39.47
C SER A 85 19.82 43.98 40.83
N ALA A 86 19.21 45.18 40.90
CA ALA A 86 18.21 45.65 41.89
C ALA A 86 17.67 47.04 41.46
N ASP A 87 16.60 47.65 41.99
CA ASP A 87 15.25 47.21 42.43
C ASP A 87 14.37 48.48 42.68
N ALA A 88 13.08 48.32 43.02
CA ALA A 88 12.19 49.23 43.77
C ALA A 88 11.20 50.20 43.06
N GLN A 89 9.98 50.16 43.62
CA GLN A 89 8.92 51.20 43.77
C GLN A 89 7.79 51.42 42.72
N LYS A 90 6.61 51.64 43.31
CA LYS A 90 5.22 51.94 42.85
C LYS A 90 4.71 53.09 43.78
N PRO A 91 3.52 53.75 43.66
CA PRO A 91 2.20 53.15 43.31
C PRO A 91 1.16 54.08 42.58
N ASN A 92 -0.08 53.56 42.40
CA ASN A 92 -1.37 54.25 42.13
C ASN A 92 -1.52 55.04 40.79
N GLU A 93 -2.70 55.28 40.20
CA GLU A 93 -4.11 55.32 40.67
C GLU A 93 -5.12 54.49 39.80
N GLU A 94 -6.43 54.54 40.13
CA GLU A 94 -7.55 53.87 39.43
C GLU A 94 -8.87 54.73 39.55
N PRO A 95 -10.08 54.30 39.10
CA PRO A 95 -10.90 54.90 38.04
C PRO A 95 -12.06 55.83 38.53
N PRO A 96 -13.03 56.25 37.67
CA PRO A 96 -14.32 55.51 37.67
C PRO A 96 -15.22 55.53 36.39
N ALA A 97 -16.12 54.54 36.37
CA ALA A 97 -17.50 54.39 35.83
C ALA A 97 -18.21 55.39 34.87
N ASP A 98 -18.98 54.83 33.91
CA ASP A 98 -20.46 54.98 33.68
C ASP A 98 -20.89 54.55 32.25
N ALA A 99 -22.15 54.18 31.88
CA ALA A 99 -23.29 53.55 32.58
C ALA A 99 -24.43 53.17 31.59
N LYS A 100 -25.32 52.23 31.97
CA LYS A 100 -26.63 51.84 31.34
C LYS A 100 -26.53 51.10 29.98
N GLY A 101 -27.43 50.19 29.58
CA GLY A 101 -28.64 49.59 30.20
C GLY A 101 -29.72 49.27 29.13
N ALA A 102 -30.69 48.37 29.29
CA ALA A 102 -30.97 47.34 30.30
C ALA A 102 -32.12 46.40 29.82
N SER A 103 -32.49 45.40 30.65
CA SER A 103 -33.74 44.60 30.64
C SER A 103 -33.91 43.45 29.62
N ASN A 104 -34.65 42.35 29.90
CA ASN A 104 -34.92 41.63 31.17
C ASN A 104 -35.61 40.28 30.87
N LEU A 105 -35.35 39.24 31.67
CA LEU A 105 -36.33 38.37 32.37
C LEU A 105 -35.69 37.04 32.85
N ALA A 106 -35.68 36.84 34.17
CA ALA A 106 -35.65 35.52 34.84
C ALA A 106 -37.08 35.25 35.41
N PRO A 107 -37.37 34.10 36.07
CA PRO A 107 -36.86 33.80 37.43
C PRO A 107 -36.42 32.31 37.61
N GLU A 108 -35.41 32.02 38.45
CA GLU A 108 -35.48 31.45 39.83
C GLU A 108 -35.99 29.99 39.97
N ALA A 109 -35.58 29.17 40.94
CA ALA A 109 -34.72 29.43 42.11
C ALA A 109 -33.78 28.24 42.44
N ALA A 110 -32.76 28.51 43.28
CA ALA A 110 -31.94 27.52 44.00
C ALA A 110 -32.37 27.55 45.50
N PRO A 111 -31.54 27.49 46.58
CA PRO A 111 -30.12 27.11 46.81
C PRO A 111 -30.05 26.05 47.98
N PRO A 112 -29.12 26.00 48.98
CA PRO A 112 -27.81 26.68 49.20
C PRO A 112 -26.65 25.85 49.84
N THR A 113 -25.45 26.48 49.96
CA THR A 113 -24.45 26.44 51.09
C THR A 113 -23.70 25.12 51.45
N GLU A 114 -22.45 25.09 51.97
CA GLU A 114 -21.34 26.08 52.10
C GLU A 114 -19.98 25.41 52.51
N ASN A 115 -18.89 26.19 52.45
CA ASN A 115 -17.71 26.25 53.36
C ASN A 115 -16.61 25.13 53.54
N VAL A 116 -15.40 25.48 53.08
CA VAL A 116 -14.15 25.78 53.87
C VAL A 116 -13.41 24.67 54.69
N ALA A 117 -12.24 24.27 54.17
CA ALA A 117 -10.92 24.08 54.84
C ALA A 117 -10.68 22.84 55.78
N PRO A 118 -9.47 22.62 56.40
CA PRO A 118 -8.65 21.47 55.98
C PRO A 118 -8.03 20.59 57.15
N PRO A 119 -6.71 20.22 57.25
CA PRO A 119 -6.30 18.90 57.78
C PRO A 119 -5.84 18.91 59.26
N PRO A 120 -5.32 17.77 59.78
CA PRO A 120 -3.99 17.82 60.39
C PRO A 120 -3.05 16.63 60.04
N THR A 121 -1.84 16.67 60.62
CA THR A 121 -0.65 15.82 60.38
C THR A 121 -0.54 14.62 61.32
N ASP A 122 0.40 13.70 61.01
CA ASP A 122 1.52 13.21 61.86
C ASP A 122 1.88 11.74 61.59
N ASN A 123 3.10 11.24 61.80
CA ASN A 123 4.48 11.76 61.67
C ASN A 123 5.44 10.53 61.85
N VAL A 124 6.76 10.75 62.00
CA VAL A 124 7.75 9.74 62.49
C VAL A 124 8.14 8.58 61.53
N ALA A 125 9.32 8.70 60.91
CA ALA A 125 10.22 7.58 60.61
C ALA A 125 11.21 7.39 61.80
N PRO A 126 12.14 6.41 61.83
CA PRO A 126 13.39 6.60 61.07
C PRO A 126 14.22 5.32 60.66
N ASP A 127 15.26 5.55 59.82
CA ASP A 127 16.68 5.11 59.98
C ASP A 127 17.15 3.63 59.89
N GLN A 128 18.37 3.26 59.45
CA GLN A 128 19.59 3.95 58.90
C GLN A 128 20.13 3.16 57.65
N MET A 129 20.70 3.78 56.59
CA MET A 129 22.08 4.32 56.42
C MET A 129 23.19 3.23 56.47
N GLU A 130 24.29 3.24 55.70
CA GLU A 130 24.96 4.21 54.79
C GLU A 130 25.31 3.49 53.43
N LYS A 131 26.25 3.85 52.51
CA LYS A 131 27.37 4.81 52.42
C LYS A 131 27.50 5.45 51.00
N ARG A 132 28.68 5.43 50.36
CA ARG A 132 29.11 6.21 49.17
C ARG A 132 30.40 5.61 48.54
N THR A 133 30.68 5.92 47.26
CA THR A 133 32.02 6.33 46.69
C THR A 133 32.53 5.60 45.41
N GLU A 134 32.49 6.32 44.28
CA GLU A 134 33.49 6.57 43.19
C GLU A 134 34.52 5.51 42.64
N VAL A 135 34.52 5.40 41.28
CA VAL A 135 35.67 5.55 40.32
C VAL A 135 36.55 4.34 39.82
N SER A 136 36.64 4.27 38.47
CA SER A 136 37.67 3.77 37.50
C SER A 136 38.12 2.29 37.32
N GLU A 137 38.29 1.98 36.02
CA GLU A 137 39.28 1.13 35.30
C GLU A 137 39.80 -0.20 35.88
N SER A 138 39.61 -1.30 35.12
CA SER A 138 40.72 -2.11 34.50
C SER A 138 40.23 -3.39 33.79
N GLU A 139 41.12 -4.01 33.01
CA GLU A 139 40.99 -5.27 32.24
C GLU A 139 42.29 -6.09 32.44
N PRO A 140 42.43 -7.36 32.02
CA PRO A 140 41.60 -8.58 32.14
C PRO A 140 42.17 -9.54 33.23
N PRO A 141 41.90 -10.86 33.23
CA PRO A 141 42.87 -11.79 32.58
C PRO A 141 42.26 -13.06 31.93
N GLN A 142 43.10 -13.82 31.20
CA GLN A 142 42.85 -15.22 30.78
C GLN A 142 43.21 -16.23 31.90
N PRO A 143 42.96 -17.55 31.70
CA PRO A 143 44.09 -18.40 31.28
C PRO A 143 43.79 -19.52 30.24
N SER A 144 44.85 -20.04 29.61
CA SER A 144 44.92 -21.28 28.81
C SER A 144 45.06 -22.54 29.70
N GLU A 145 44.91 -23.79 29.25
CA GLU A 145 45.81 -24.65 28.44
C GLU A 145 45.17 -26.07 28.29
N LYS A 146 45.65 -27.10 27.56
CA LYS A 146 46.36 -27.27 26.25
C LYS A 146 46.47 -28.81 26.00
N ASN A 147 47.02 -29.23 24.84
CA ASN A 147 47.41 -30.59 24.42
C ASN A 147 46.26 -31.48 23.90
N GLU A 148 46.40 -32.42 22.96
CA GLU A 148 47.29 -32.69 21.80
C GLU A 148 47.05 -34.17 21.44
N ASP A 149 46.70 -34.51 20.19
CA ASP A 149 47.41 -35.55 19.41
C ASP A 149 47.01 -35.48 17.91
N GLN A 150 47.67 -36.25 17.05
CA GLN A 150 47.66 -36.16 15.58
C GLN A 150 47.07 -37.38 14.87
N THR A 151 46.48 -37.22 13.67
CA THR A 151 46.76 -38.10 12.50
C THR A 151 46.20 -37.54 11.17
N ASP A 152 46.74 -38.06 10.05
CA ASP A 152 46.69 -37.49 8.70
C ASP A 152 45.37 -37.61 7.89
N GLN A 153 45.29 -36.84 6.80
CA GLN A 153 44.42 -37.10 5.64
C GLN A 153 45.23 -37.61 4.43
N PRO A 154 44.60 -38.41 3.56
CA PRO A 154 44.84 -38.32 2.11
C PRO A 154 43.59 -37.80 1.34
N PRO A 155 43.75 -37.15 0.16
CA PRO A 155 42.66 -36.50 -0.56
C PRO A 155 41.93 -37.42 -1.57
N LEU A 156 40.68 -37.06 -1.90
CA LEU A 156 39.95 -37.63 -3.04
C LEU A 156 40.22 -36.83 -4.34
N ILE A 157 40.40 -37.55 -5.45
CA ILE A 157 40.74 -37.02 -6.78
C ILE A 157 39.55 -37.14 -7.75
N GLU A 158 39.44 -36.17 -8.66
CA GLU A 158 38.44 -36.06 -9.73
C GLU A 158 38.60 -37.14 -10.81
N CYS A 159 37.48 -37.74 -11.28
CA CYS A 159 37.39 -38.21 -12.67
C CYS A 159 35.95 -38.34 -13.22
N LYS A 160 35.85 -38.25 -14.55
CA LYS A 160 34.62 -38.35 -15.35
C LYS A 160 34.46 -39.75 -15.93
N GLN A 161 33.23 -40.20 -16.21
CA GLN A 161 32.95 -41.24 -17.23
C GLN A 161 31.61 -41.00 -17.98
N PRO A 162 31.37 -41.66 -19.14
CA PRO A 162 30.53 -41.10 -20.21
C PRO A 162 29.28 -41.92 -20.61
N TYR A 163 28.53 -41.40 -21.59
CA TYR A 163 27.49 -42.10 -22.36
C TYR A 163 28.04 -43.23 -23.25
N PRO A 164 27.17 -44.19 -23.61
CA PRO A 164 26.97 -44.55 -25.02
C PRO A 164 25.50 -44.41 -25.50
N GLN A 165 25.24 -44.71 -26.78
CA GLN A 165 23.98 -44.46 -27.51
C GLN A 165 23.39 -45.75 -28.15
N ILE A 166 22.33 -45.58 -28.98
CA ILE A 166 21.76 -46.49 -30.01
C ILE A 166 20.65 -47.44 -29.47
N GLY A 167 19.50 -47.61 -30.14
CA GLY A 167 19.02 -46.94 -31.37
C GLY A 167 17.65 -47.43 -31.88
N MET A 168 17.09 -46.66 -32.82
CA MET A 168 15.78 -46.73 -33.49
C MET A 168 15.13 -48.10 -33.76
N MET A 169 13.79 -48.16 -33.70
CA MET A 169 12.92 -48.47 -34.85
C MET A 169 11.44 -48.09 -34.55
N ALA A 170 10.54 -48.20 -35.54
CA ALA A 170 9.17 -47.68 -35.48
C ALA A 170 8.12 -48.62 -36.12
N THR A 171 6.84 -48.19 -36.09
CA THR A 171 5.71 -48.53 -37.02
C THR A 171 4.57 -49.40 -36.45
N SER A 172 3.36 -49.06 -36.93
CA SER A 172 2.08 -49.81 -36.93
C SER A 172 1.20 -49.83 -35.68
N THR A 173 -0.05 -49.37 -35.87
CA THR A 173 -1.24 -49.82 -35.15
C THR A 173 -1.80 -51.08 -35.83
N PRO A 174 -2.57 -51.93 -35.14
CA PRO A 174 -4.03 -51.90 -35.42
C PRO A 174 -4.96 -52.31 -34.25
N LYS A 175 -6.20 -51.79 -34.33
CA LYS A 175 -7.50 -52.39 -33.90
C LYS A 175 -7.71 -52.86 -32.45
N SER A 176 -8.86 -52.48 -31.91
CA SER A 176 -9.55 -53.15 -30.79
C SER A 176 -10.12 -54.52 -31.20
N PRO A 177 -10.40 -55.37 -30.20
CA PRO A 177 -11.76 -55.90 -30.06
C PRO A 177 -12.30 -55.77 -28.62
N GLU A 178 -13.56 -56.15 -28.43
CA GLU A 178 -14.25 -56.17 -27.13
C GLU A 178 -13.86 -57.40 -26.30
N SER A 179 -13.64 -57.20 -24.99
CA SER A 179 -13.98 -58.16 -23.93
C SER A 179 -13.76 -57.53 -22.57
N ALA A 180 -14.69 -57.69 -21.63
CA ALA A 180 -14.52 -57.23 -20.25
C ALA A 180 -13.85 -58.32 -19.40
N PRO A 181 -12.77 -58.02 -18.66
CA PRO A 181 -12.33 -58.84 -17.55
C PRO A 181 -13.06 -58.40 -16.27
N GLU A 182 -13.63 -59.34 -15.52
CA GLU A 182 -14.13 -59.09 -14.18
C GLU A 182 -12.95 -58.75 -13.25
N VAL A 183 -12.87 -57.50 -12.79
CA VAL A 183 -11.95 -57.13 -11.71
C VAL A 183 -12.60 -57.53 -10.39
N SER A 184 -12.03 -58.53 -9.73
CA SER A 184 -12.48 -58.98 -8.41
C SER A 184 -12.47 -57.85 -7.40
N PHE A 185 -13.60 -57.56 -6.77
CA PHE A 185 -13.68 -56.61 -5.65
C PHE A 185 -12.88 -57.12 -4.45
N SER A 186 -11.62 -56.70 -4.35
CA SER A 186 -10.85 -56.75 -3.11
C SER A 186 -11.61 -55.95 -2.05
N LYS A 187 -12.17 -56.64 -1.05
CA LYS A 187 -12.95 -56.01 0.03
C LYS A 187 -12.05 -55.07 0.83
N ILE A 188 -12.12 -53.77 0.54
CA ILE A 188 -11.61 -52.73 1.43
C ILE A 188 -12.42 -52.84 2.73
N SER A 189 -11.75 -53.20 3.82
CA SER A 189 -12.37 -53.39 5.13
C SER A 189 -12.76 -52.04 5.72
N CYS A 190 -14.06 -51.80 5.87
CA CYS A 190 -14.58 -50.57 6.48
C CYS A 190 -14.26 -50.52 7.99
N PRO A 191 -14.11 -49.30 8.57
CA PRO A 191 -14.09 -49.10 10.02
C PRO A 191 -15.33 -49.68 10.69
N LYS A 192 -15.20 -50.10 11.95
CA LYS A 192 -16.32 -50.70 12.72
C LYS A 192 -16.66 -49.86 13.96
N PRO A 193 -17.94 -49.54 14.22
CA PRO A 193 -18.31 -48.86 15.44
C PRO A 193 -17.99 -49.72 16.67
N ILE A 194 -17.40 -49.08 17.68
CA ILE A 194 -16.91 -49.74 18.90
C ILE A 194 -18.07 -50.21 19.76
N LYS A 195 -18.07 -51.51 20.11
CA LYS A 195 -18.94 -52.06 21.16
C LYS A 195 -18.21 -52.05 22.50
N MET A 196 -18.52 -51.10 23.37
CA MET A 196 -17.93 -51.06 24.71
C MET A 196 -18.30 -52.31 25.51
N THR A 197 -17.27 -53.04 25.95
CA THR A 197 -17.38 -54.09 26.97
C THR A 197 -16.38 -53.77 28.06
N MET A 198 -16.85 -53.53 29.29
CA MET A 198 -15.98 -53.30 30.45
C MET A 198 -15.25 -54.62 30.81
N GLY A 199 -13.98 -54.73 30.44
CA GLY A 199 -13.15 -55.91 30.70
C GLY A 199 -11.69 -55.52 30.94
N ARG A 200 -11.10 -56.00 32.03
CA ARG A 200 -9.76 -55.65 32.51
C ARG A 200 -8.79 -56.80 32.25
N GLU A 201 -7.79 -56.61 31.39
CA GLU A 201 -6.56 -57.41 31.43
C GLU A 201 -5.36 -56.68 30.83
N ARG A 202 -4.15 -57.19 31.06
CA ARG A 202 -2.88 -56.57 30.65
C ARG A 202 -2.14 -57.47 29.67
N PHE A 203 -1.68 -56.92 28.55
CA PHE A 203 -0.60 -57.50 27.77
C PHE A 203 0.40 -56.43 27.30
N THR A 204 1.68 -56.79 27.31
CA THR A 204 2.82 -55.95 26.92
C THR A 204 3.44 -56.49 25.64
N ALA A 205 3.55 -55.67 24.58
CA ALA A 205 4.50 -55.90 23.49
C ALA A 205 4.74 -54.64 22.63
N LEU A 206 6.02 -54.23 22.55
CA LEU A 206 6.72 -53.62 21.41
C LEU A 206 6.27 -52.25 20.84
N ASP A 207 7.25 -51.35 20.74
CA ASP A 207 7.17 -50.07 20.03
C ASP A 207 7.10 -50.21 18.50
N PRO A 208 6.43 -49.25 17.83
CA PRO A 208 6.73 -48.86 16.45
C PRO A 208 7.31 -47.44 16.39
N THR A 209 8.59 -47.27 16.72
CA THR A 209 9.28 -45.97 16.62
C THR A 209 9.69 -45.65 15.17
N GLU A 210 8.73 -45.27 14.31
CA GLU A 210 9.07 -44.57 13.05
C GLU A 210 7.88 -43.76 12.51
N SER A 211 7.72 -42.53 13.03
CA SER A 211 6.82 -41.55 12.39
C SER A 211 7.47 -41.01 11.13
N MET A 212 6.93 -41.37 9.96
CA MET A 212 7.36 -40.84 8.67
C MET A 212 7.28 -39.31 8.68
N LYS A 213 8.44 -38.65 8.75
CA LYS A 213 8.56 -37.23 8.41
C LYS A 213 8.38 -37.10 6.91
N ILE A 214 7.15 -36.80 6.49
CA ILE A 214 6.84 -36.41 5.11
C ILE A 214 7.54 -35.07 4.88
N GLU A 215 8.73 -35.09 4.27
CA GLU A 215 9.33 -33.87 3.77
C GLU A 215 8.40 -33.26 2.71
N PRO A 216 8.01 -31.97 2.84
CA PRO A 216 7.09 -31.36 1.88
C PRO A 216 7.75 -31.33 0.49
N PRO A 217 7.01 -31.66 -0.58
CA PRO A 217 7.57 -31.66 -1.93
C PRO A 217 8.08 -30.25 -2.28
N SER A 218 9.24 -30.17 -2.94
CA SER A 218 10.02 -28.93 -3.18
C SER A 218 9.31 -27.78 -3.93
N PHE A 219 8.05 -27.98 -4.30
CA PHE A 219 7.18 -27.02 -4.96
C PHE A 219 6.13 -26.40 -4.03
N GLU A 220 5.80 -27.01 -2.89
CA GLU A 220 4.84 -26.48 -1.91
C GLU A 220 5.58 -25.57 -0.91
N LEU A 221 5.07 -24.34 -0.71
CA LEU A 221 5.68 -23.36 0.21
C LEU A 221 5.20 -23.53 1.66
N VAL A 222 4.27 -24.46 1.88
CA VAL A 222 3.39 -24.52 3.04
C VAL A 222 3.05 -25.97 3.36
N GLU A 223 2.72 -26.24 4.61
CA GLU A 223 2.39 -27.56 5.12
C GLU A 223 0.89 -27.87 4.95
N LYS A 224 0.57 -29.03 4.35
CA LYS A 224 -0.82 -29.49 4.16
C LYS A 224 -1.51 -29.69 5.50
N MET A 225 -2.47 -28.82 5.82
CA MET A 225 -3.37 -29.04 6.96
C MET A 225 -4.41 -30.10 6.62
N HIS A 226 -4.50 -31.09 7.50
CA HIS A 226 -5.47 -32.18 7.44
C HIS A 226 -6.68 -31.84 8.31
N TYR A 227 -7.85 -32.25 7.83
CA TYR A 227 -9.14 -32.03 8.46
C TYR A 227 -9.93 -33.32 8.50
N LEU A 228 -10.47 -33.64 9.68
CA LEU A 228 -11.47 -34.67 9.84
C LEU A 228 -12.83 -34.12 9.40
N PHE A 229 -13.35 -34.63 8.30
CA PHE A 229 -14.66 -34.29 7.76
C PHE A 229 -15.74 -35.24 8.26
N VAL A 230 -16.89 -34.68 8.64
CA VAL A 230 -18.07 -35.41 9.07
C VAL A 230 -19.28 -34.84 8.34
N ARG A 231 -19.81 -35.56 7.35
CA ARG A 231 -21.01 -35.16 6.60
C ARG A 231 -22.23 -35.88 7.14
N VAL A 232 -23.12 -35.16 7.80
CA VAL A 232 -24.38 -35.66 8.35
C VAL A 232 -25.52 -35.34 7.39
N VAL A 233 -26.11 -36.37 6.76
CA VAL A 233 -27.11 -36.17 5.71
C VAL A 233 -28.53 -36.27 6.25
N LYS A 234 -28.92 -37.44 6.77
CA LYS A 234 -30.30 -37.71 7.21
C LYS A 234 -30.38 -38.85 8.23
N ALA A 235 -31.46 -38.92 9.02
CA ALA A 235 -31.80 -40.06 9.87
C ALA A 235 -33.21 -40.57 9.58
N ARG A 236 -33.47 -41.82 10.00
CA ARG A 236 -34.77 -42.49 9.98
C ARG A 236 -35.05 -43.18 11.31
N SER A 237 -36.32 -43.45 11.60
CA SER A 237 -36.76 -44.21 12.79
C SER A 237 -36.35 -43.60 14.14
N LEU A 238 -36.13 -42.28 14.21
CA LEU A 238 -35.89 -41.58 15.47
C LEU A 238 -37.20 -41.47 16.29
N PRO A 239 -37.21 -41.75 17.60
CA PRO A 239 -38.41 -41.72 18.43
C PRO A 239 -38.77 -40.29 18.89
N THR A 240 -38.92 -39.34 17.97
CA THR A 240 -39.43 -38.00 18.27
C THR A 240 -40.34 -37.41 17.18
N ASN A 241 -41.19 -36.48 17.59
CA ASN A 241 -41.91 -35.57 16.71
C ASN A 241 -41.29 -34.17 16.59
N GLY A 242 -40.29 -33.84 17.41
CA GLY A 242 -39.55 -32.57 17.41
C GLY A 242 -38.58 -32.40 16.23
N ASN A 243 -37.66 -31.44 16.37
CA ASN A 243 -36.67 -31.08 15.36
C ASN A 243 -35.27 -31.47 15.87
N PRO A 244 -34.83 -32.73 15.70
CA PRO A 244 -33.60 -33.22 16.31
C PRO A 244 -32.36 -32.49 15.78
N VAL A 245 -31.36 -32.44 16.65
CA VAL A 245 -30.08 -31.75 16.46
C VAL A 245 -28.95 -32.73 16.75
N VAL A 246 -27.96 -32.79 15.86
CA VAL A 246 -26.75 -33.58 16.09
C VAL A 246 -25.72 -32.73 16.83
N LYS A 247 -25.07 -33.31 17.84
CA LYS A 247 -23.85 -32.76 18.44
C LYS A 247 -22.70 -33.71 18.10
N ILE A 248 -21.65 -33.17 17.48
CA ILE A 248 -20.43 -33.89 17.17
C ILE A 248 -19.37 -33.48 18.19
N LEU A 249 -18.66 -34.46 18.73
CA LEU A 249 -17.50 -34.30 19.59
C LEU A 249 -16.30 -34.93 18.89
N ALA A 250 -15.33 -34.09 18.53
CA ALA A 250 -14.05 -34.52 17.95
C ALA A 250 -12.92 -33.89 18.76
N SER A 251 -12.13 -34.71 19.46
CA SER A 251 -11.14 -34.21 20.43
C SER A 251 -11.81 -33.25 21.45
N SER A 252 -11.30 -32.03 21.60
CA SER A 252 -11.87 -30.99 22.47
C SER A 252 -13.04 -30.18 21.88
N HIS A 253 -13.43 -30.42 20.63
CA HIS A 253 -14.37 -29.57 19.91
C HIS A 253 -15.79 -30.14 19.91
N HIS A 254 -16.71 -29.47 20.62
CA HIS A 254 -18.14 -29.73 20.57
C HIS A 254 -18.83 -28.82 19.54
N VAL A 255 -19.40 -29.40 18.48
CA VAL A 255 -20.15 -28.65 17.44
C VAL A 255 -21.59 -29.14 17.37
N ARG A 256 -22.53 -28.19 17.29
CA ARG A 256 -23.99 -28.45 17.27
C ARG A 256 -24.57 -28.10 15.89
N SER A 257 -25.30 -29.04 15.27
CA SER A 257 -25.96 -28.82 13.99
C SER A 257 -27.13 -27.84 14.11
N LYS A 258 -27.60 -27.33 12.96
CA LYS A 258 -28.93 -26.72 12.88
C LYS A 258 -30.00 -27.81 13.08
N PRO A 259 -31.23 -27.48 13.55
CA PRO A 259 -32.32 -28.45 13.66
C PRO A 259 -32.66 -29.11 12.33
N ALA A 260 -33.04 -30.39 12.37
CA ALA A 260 -33.41 -31.16 11.18
C ALA A 260 -34.65 -30.58 10.49
N ARG A 261 -34.72 -30.73 9.17
CA ARG A 261 -35.97 -30.60 8.41
C ARG A 261 -36.66 -31.96 8.34
N LYS A 262 -37.93 -32.04 8.72
CA LYS A 262 -38.74 -33.26 8.62
C LYS A 262 -39.34 -33.37 7.21
N THR A 263 -39.18 -34.51 6.56
CA THR A 263 -39.72 -34.78 5.21
C THR A 263 -39.96 -36.28 5.09
N ASP A 264 -41.20 -36.71 4.87
CA ASP A 264 -41.59 -38.11 4.60
C ASP A 264 -40.96 -39.13 5.57
N ASN A 265 -41.17 -38.91 6.88
CA ASN A 265 -40.61 -39.68 8.00
C ASN A 265 -39.06 -39.76 8.08
N LEU A 266 -38.35 -38.95 7.28
CA LEU A 266 -36.92 -38.71 7.38
C LEU A 266 -36.64 -37.36 8.04
N PHE A 267 -35.55 -37.31 8.79
CA PHE A 267 -34.99 -36.07 9.34
C PHE A 267 -33.74 -35.72 8.53
N VAL A 268 -33.70 -34.56 7.89
CA VAL A 268 -32.63 -34.17 6.96
C VAL A 268 -31.85 -32.97 7.51
N TRP A 269 -30.52 -33.09 7.55
CA TRP A 269 -29.60 -32.02 7.91
C TRP A 269 -28.79 -31.51 6.72
N ASN A 270 -28.26 -32.44 5.90
CA ASN A 270 -27.25 -32.20 4.86
C ASN A 270 -26.23 -31.11 5.25
N GLN A 271 -25.53 -31.34 6.36
CA GLN A 271 -24.49 -30.45 6.90
C GLN A 271 -23.17 -31.21 6.98
N THR A 272 -22.13 -30.58 6.45
CA THR A 272 -20.74 -31.04 6.56
C THR A 272 -20.06 -30.26 7.69
N PHE A 273 -19.23 -30.93 8.47
CA PHE A 273 -18.41 -30.34 9.53
C PHE A 273 -16.94 -30.72 9.30
N ALA A 274 -16.02 -29.85 9.68
CA ALA A 274 -14.58 -30.06 9.52
C ALA A 274 -13.86 -29.70 10.82
N PHE A 275 -13.00 -30.60 11.30
CA PHE A 275 -12.23 -30.46 12.53
C PHE A 275 -10.74 -30.53 12.21
N GLY A 276 -9.92 -29.63 12.76
CA GLY A 276 -8.48 -29.60 12.48
C GLY A 276 -7.77 -30.82 13.09
N HIS A 277 -7.08 -31.60 12.27
CA HIS A 277 -6.35 -32.80 12.69
C HIS A 277 -4.92 -32.42 13.13
N ASP A 278 -4.81 -31.63 14.20
CA ASP A 278 -3.64 -30.75 14.42
C ASP A 278 -2.98 -30.91 15.82
N ALA A 279 -3.02 -32.11 16.43
CA ALA A 279 -2.21 -32.48 17.60
C ALA A 279 -2.09 -34.02 17.79
N PRO A 280 -0.95 -34.55 18.29
CA PRO A 280 -0.83 -35.96 18.69
C PRO A 280 -1.68 -36.29 19.94
N ASP A 281 -2.04 -35.28 20.73
CA ASP A 281 -2.86 -35.42 21.95
C ASP A 281 -4.37 -35.41 21.67
N SER A 282 -4.78 -35.55 20.40
CA SER A 282 -6.20 -35.64 20.02
C SER A 282 -6.78 -37.00 20.40
N SER A 283 -7.95 -37.02 21.05
CA SER A 283 -8.59 -38.30 21.42
C SER A 283 -8.92 -39.10 20.17
N SER A 284 -8.54 -40.37 20.13
CA SER A 284 -8.79 -41.22 18.94
C SER A 284 -10.27 -41.46 18.65
N LEU A 285 -11.19 -41.10 19.53
CA LEU A 285 -12.63 -41.27 19.33
C LEU A 285 -13.30 -40.00 18.77
N LEU A 286 -13.99 -40.14 17.64
CA LEU A 286 -15.01 -39.22 17.13
C LEU A 286 -16.38 -39.72 17.60
N GLU A 287 -17.14 -38.90 18.33
CA GLU A 287 -18.51 -39.22 18.77
C GLU A 287 -19.55 -38.33 18.07
N VAL A 288 -20.62 -38.95 17.54
CA VAL A 288 -21.74 -38.26 16.89
C VAL A 288 -23.03 -38.62 17.63
N THR A 289 -23.59 -37.65 18.35
CA THR A 289 -24.77 -37.84 19.22
C THR A 289 -25.99 -37.09 18.70
N VAL A 290 -27.18 -37.66 18.86
CA VAL A 290 -28.46 -37.08 18.39
C VAL A 290 -29.30 -36.68 19.60
N TRP A 291 -29.82 -35.46 19.59
CA TRP A 291 -30.57 -34.85 20.71
C TRP A 291 -31.81 -34.12 20.21
N ASP A 292 -32.92 -34.23 20.94
CA ASP A 292 -34.11 -33.41 20.71
C ASP A 292 -34.11 -32.19 21.65
N PRO A 293 -34.15 -30.94 21.14
CA PRO A 293 -34.26 -29.76 21.98
C PRO A 293 -35.65 -29.64 22.62
N PRO A 294 -35.77 -29.12 23.86
CA PRO A 294 -37.07 -28.84 24.47
C PRO A 294 -37.85 -27.79 23.66
N ALA A 295 -39.19 -27.90 23.66
CA ALA A 295 -40.06 -27.07 22.83
C ALA A 295 -40.15 -25.60 23.28
N ASN A 296 -39.95 -25.32 24.57
CA ASN A 296 -39.85 -23.96 25.12
C ASN A 296 -38.39 -23.64 25.45
N SER A 297 -38.01 -22.38 25.25
CA SER A 297 -36.64 -21.87 25.47
C SER A 297 -36.30 -21.56 26.95
N ASP A 298 -36.96 -22.25 27.89
CA ASP A 298 -36.68 -22.08 29.32
C ASP A 298 -35.35 -22.76 29.68
N LYS A 299 -34.48 -21.99 30.35
CA LYS A 299 -33.08 -22.36 30.58
C LYS A 299 -33.00 -23.53 31.58
N HIS A 300 -31.97 -24.36 31.41
CA HIS A 300 -31.59 -25.53 32.22
C HIS A 300 -32.26 -26.89 31.89
N GLY A 301 -33.12 -26.98 30.87
CA GLY A 301 -33.57 -28.28 30.35
C GLY A 301 -32.50 -29.00 29.52
N HIS A 302 -31.98 -30.15 29.99
CA HIS A 302 -31.25 -31.08 29.12
C HIS A 302 -32.24 -31.73 28.14
N GLY A 303 -32.01 -31.54 26.84
CA GLY A 303 -32.85 -32.13 25.78
C GLY A 303 -32.82 -33.67 25.77
N THR A 304 -33.84 -34.29 25.17
CA THR A 304 -33.97 -35.76 25.14
C THR A 304 -32.86 -36.38 24.28
N PHE A 305 -32.15 -37.37 24.82
CA PHE A 305 -31.14 -38.11 24.09
C PHE A 305 -31.79 -39.14 23.15
N LEU A 306 -31.37 -39.14 21.88
CA LEU A 306 -31.90 -40.01 20.81
C LEU A 306 -30.87 -41.03 20.28
N GLY A 307 -29.67 -41.07 20.87
CA GLY A 307 -28.64 -42.08 20.59
C GLY A 307 -27.34 -41.51 20.05
N TRP A 308 -26.34 -42.38 19.89
CA TRP A 308 -24.99 -42.02 19.46
C TRP A 308 -24.37 -43.04 18.50
N VAL A 309 -23.27 -42.65 17.85
CA VAL A 309 -22.35 -43.53 17.12
C VAL A 309 -20.92 -43.01 17.29
N GLY A 310 -19.95 -43.92 17.45
CA GLY A 310 -18.53 -43.59 17.61
C GLY A 310 -17.63 -44.23 16.56
N PHE A 311 -16.55 -43.54 16.20
CA PHE A 311 -15.54 -43.97 15.22
C PHE A 311 -14.13 -43.76 15.79
N ASP A 312 -13.22 -44.71 15.59
CA ASP A 312 -11.80 -44.42 15.82
C ASP A 312 -11.22 -43.66 14.63
N VAL A 313 -10.60 -42.51 14.89
CA VAL A 313 -10.03 -41.59 13.91
C VAL A 313 -8.89 -42.24 13.12
N THR A 314 -8.20 -43.23 13.69
CA THR A 314 -7.13 -43.97 13.00
C THR A 314 -7.66 -44.94 11.93
N GLU A 315 -8.92 -45.39 12.02
CA GLU A 315 -9.57 -46.21 10.97
C GLU A 315 -10.25 -45.35 9.87
N ILE A 316 -10.21 -44.02 9.96
CA ILE A 316 -10.89 -43.12 9.01
C ILE A 316 -10.00 -42.94 7.76
N PRO A 317 -10.52 -43.16 6.54
CA PRO A 317 -9.72 -43.10 5.32
C PRO A 317 -9.24 -41.67 5.01
N LEU A 318 -7.98 -41.56 4.59
CA LEU A 318 -7.43 -40.36 3.97
C LEU A 318 -7.92 -40.25 2.51
N ARG A 319 -8.30 -39.03 2.10
CA ARG A 319 -8.72 -38.64 0.75
C ARG A 319 -7.96 -37.37 0.37
N ASP A 320 -7.25 -37.36 -0.76
CA ASP A 320 -6.61 -36.15 -1.27
C ASP A 320 -7.12 -35.88 -2.71
N PRO A 321 -7.51 -34.64 -3.08
CA PRO A 321 -8.00 -34.36 -4.42
C PRO A 321 -6.96 -34.77 -5.50
N PRO A 322 -7.36 -35.54 -6.54
CA PRO A 322 -8.70 -35.56 -7.15
C PRO A 322 -9.63 -36.71 -6.74
N ASP A 323 -9.39 -37.40 -5.62
CA ASP A 323 -10.18 -38.58 -5.22
C ASP A 323 -11.69 -38.30 -5.12
N SER A 324 -12.50 -39.24 -5.64
CA SER A 324 -13.97 -39.16 -5.65
C SER A 324 -14.56 -39.08 -4.23
N PRO A 325 -15.66 -38.32 -4.02
CA PRO A 325 -16.28 -38.20 -2.70
C PRO A 325 -16.80 -39.54 -2.18
N LEU A 326 -16.50 -39.84 -0.91
CA LEU A 326 -16.86 -41.11 -0.26
C LEU A 326 -18.37 -41.26 -0.11
N ALA A 327 -18.87 -42.47 -0.40
CA ALA A 327 -20.28 -42.80 -0.35
C ALA A 327 -20.83 -42.76 1.09
N THR A 328 -21.97 -42.10 1.29
CA THR A 328 -22.61 -41.96 2.61
C THR A 328 -23.26 -43.27 3.04
N GLN A 329 -22.94 -43.74 4.24
CA GLN A 329 -23.39 -45.03 4.79
C GLN A 329 -24.40 -44.83 5.92
N TRP A 330 -25.22 -45.86 6.19
CA TRP A 330 -26.16 -45.88 7.30
C TRP A 330 -25.54 -46.57 8.51
N TYR A 331 -25.55 -45.90 9.65
CA TYR A 331 -25.11 -46.42 10.94
C TYR A 331 -26.29 -46.45 11.91
N ARG A 332 -26.44 -47.57 12.62
CA ARG A 332 -27.48 -47.72 13.65
C ARG A 332 -27.01 -47.01 14.93
N LEU A 333 -27.87 -46.16 15.50
CA LEU A 333 -27.57 -45.45 16.73
C LEU A 333 -27.67 -46.37 17.95
N GLU A 334 -26.76 -46.21 18.90
CA GLU A 334 -26.76 -46.94 20.18
C GLU A 334 -27.28 -46.06 21.34
N GLY A 335 -27.64 -46.69 22.46
CA GLY A 335 -28.00 -45.99 23.71
C GLY A 335 -29.43 -45.42 23.85
N ALA A 336 -30.32 -45.57 22.87
CA ALA A 336 -31.66 -44.94 22.87
C ALA A 336 -32.83 -45.94 22.92
N GLY A 337 -33.05 -46.56 24.09
CA GLY A 337 -34.23 -47.38 24.36
C GLY A 337 -34.41 -48.59 23.44
N PRO A 338 -35.65 -49.12 23.27
CA PRO A 338 -35.93 -50.27 22.41
C PRO A 338 -36.06 -49.92 20.91
N HIS A 339 -35.86 -48.66 20.53
CA HIS A 339 -36.10 -48.14 19.18
C HIS A 339 -34.89 -47.35 18.66
N ASN A 340 -33.83 -48.09 18.29
CA ASN A 340 -32.67 -47.51 17.61
C ASN A 340 -33.09 -46.88 16.27
N GLY A 341 -32.81 -45.59 16.08
CA GLY A 341 -32.83 -44.96 14.76
C GLY A 341 -31.56 -45.29 13.96
N ASP A 342 -31.60 -45.08 12.64
CA ASP A 342 -30.40 -45.10 11.79
C ASP A 342 -30.04 -43.68 11.34
N LEU A 343 -28.76 -43.36 11.36
CA LEU A 343 -28.17 -42.09 10.91
C LEU A 343 -27.30 -42.32 9.66
N MET A 344 -27.55 -41.57 8.59
CA MET A 344 -26.77 -41.61 7.35
C MET A 344 -25.70 -40.51 7.35
N LEU A 345 -24.43 -40.93 7.34
CA LEU A 345 -23.27 -40.05 7.41
C LEU A 345 -22.09 -40.55 6.56
N ALA A 346 -21.11 -39.68 6.32
CA ALA A 346 -19.78 -40.04 5.81
C ALA A 346 -18.69 -39.38 6.65
N THR A 347 -17.58 -40.07 6.84
CA THR A 347 -16.39 -39.64 7.60
C THR A 347 -15.13 -39.91 6.78
N TRP A 348 -14.23 -38.93 6.71
CA TRP A 348 -12.93 -39.05 6.04
C TRP A 348 -11.95 -38.01 6.57
N VAL A 349 -10.65 -38.26 6.43
CA VAL A 349 -9.62 -37.23 6.60
C VAL A 349 -9.30 -36.68 5.22
N GLY A 350 -9.23 -35.36 5.07
CA GLY A 350 -8.85 -34.72 3.80
C GLY A 350 -8.12 -33.41 4.02
N THR A 351 -7.61 -32.81 2.95
CA THR A 351 -6.88 -31.54 3.04
C THR A 351 -7.79 -30.33 2.82
N GLN A 352 -7.28 -29.12 3.11
CA GLN A 352 -7.96 -27.84 2.83
C GLN A 352 -8.38 -27.61 1.36
N ALA A 353 -7.97 -28.48 0.44
CA ALA A 353 -8.33 -28.47 -0.98
C ALA A 353 -9.59 -29.30 -1.29
N ASP A 354 -10.18 -30.02 -0.32
CA ASP A 354 -11.41 -30.79 -0.50
C ASP A 354 -12.61 -29.88 -0.83
N GLU A 355 -13.41 -30.27 -1.82
CA GLU A 355 -14.66 -29.62 -2.23
C GLU A 355 -15.66 -29.42 -1.08
N ALA A 356 -15.57 -30.27 -0.05
CA ALA A 356 -16.41 -30.21 1.14
C ALA A 356 -15.93 -29.21 2.22
N PHE A 357 -14.70 -28.70 2.13
CA PHE A 357 -14.16 -27.72 3.10
C PHE A 357 -14.92 -26.37 3.06
N PRO A 358 -15.25 -25.80 1.88
CA PRO A 358 -16.17 -24.68 1.78
C PRO A 358 -17.58 -24.95 2.35
N GLU A 359 -18.13 -26.17 2.22
CA GLU A 359 -19.44 -26.51 2.80
C GLU A 359 -19.42 -26.48 4.34
N ALA A 360 -18.29 -26.88 4.94
CA ALA A 360 -18.12 -26.96 6.39
C ALA A 360 -17.77 -25.61 7.05
N CYS A 361 -17.08 -24.73 6.35
CA CYS A 361 -16.77 -23.39 6.85
C CYS A 361 -17.98 -22.43 6.71
N ASN A 362 -18.27 -21.67 7.77
CA ASN A 362 -19.22 -20.56 7.72
C ASN A 362 -18.87 -19.59 6.59
N ILE A 363 -19.86 -19.13 5.82
CA ILE A 363 -19.66 -18.29 4.62
C ILE A 363 -18.82 -17.03 4.95
N ASN A 364 -19.03 -16.43 6.11
CA ASN A 364 -18.30 -15.24 6.58
C ASN A 364 -16.83 -15.51 6.97
N SER A 365 -16.41 -16.78 7.09
CA SER A 365 -15.07 -17.20 7.48
C SER A 365 -14.28 -17.92 6.37
N GLN A 366 -14.85 -18.08 5.17
CA GLN A 366 -14.19 -18.76 4.05
C GLN A 366 -13.02 -17.94 3.48
N ALA A 367 -11.97 -18.64 3.05
CA ALA A 367 -10.91 -18.06 2.23
C ALA A 367 -11.44 -17.70 0.83
N LYS A 368 -10.98 -16.58 0.25
CA LYS A 368 -11.45 -16.11 -1.05
C LYS A 368 -10.43 -15.29 -1.82
N VAL A 369 -10.32 -15.59 -3.12
CA VAL A 369 -9.65 -14.72 -4.11
C VAL A 369 -10.69 -13.77 -4.70
N TYR A 370 -10.40 -12.46 -4.69
CA TYR A 370 -11.21 -11.42 -5.31
C TYR A 370 -10.45 -10.77 -6.46
N GLN A 371 -11.21 -10.28 -7.44
CA GLN A 371 -10.70 -9.57 -8.59
C GLN A 371 -11.15 -8.11 -8.49
N SER A 372 -10.21 -7.17 -8.52
CA SER A 372 -10.57 -5.74 -8.54
C SER A 372 -11.31 -5.40 -9.84
N PRO A 373 -12.26 -4.44 -9.81
CA PRO A 373 -13.00 -4.04 -11.01
C PRO A 373 -12.04 -3.43 -12.03
N LYS A 374 -12.35 -3.55 -13.32
CA LYS A 374 -11.52 -2.97 -14.37
C LYS A 374 -11.80 -1.48 -14.50
N LEU A 375 -10.84 -0.67 -14.06
CA LEU A 375 -10.96 0.78 -13.98
C LEU A 375 -10.43 1.46 -15.24
N TRP A 376 -11.13 2.51 -15.69
CA TRP A 376 -10.75 3.35 -16.82
C TRP A 376 -10.73 4.82 -16.40
N TYR A 377 -9.79 5.61 -16.95
CA TYR A 377 -9.91 7.07 -16.91
C TYR A 377 -10.83 7.54 -18.04
N LEU A 378 -11.86 8.30 -17.68
CA LEU A 378 -12.81 8.94 -18.58
C LEU A 378 -12.44 10.42 -18.71
N ARG A 379 -12.02 10.84 -19.90
CA ARG A 379 -11.73 12.24 -20.24
C ARG A 379 -12.95 12.86 -20.90
N ALA A 380 -13.39 13.98 -20.35
CA ALA A 380 -14.43 14.83 -20.89
C ALA A 380 -13.88 16.25 -21.12
N THR A 381 -13.45 16.54 -22.35
CA THR A 381 -13.14 17.93 -22.73
C THR A 381 -14.45 18.67 -22.92
N VAL A 382 -14.69 19.70 -22.10
CA VAL A 382 -15.74 20.69 -22.35
C VAL A 382 -15.12 21.77 -23.24
N LEU A 383 -15.56 21.85 -24.50
CA LEU A 383 -15.06 22.83 -25.45
C LEU A 383 -15.84 24.14 -25.31
N ASP A 384 -16.95 24.23 -26.05
CA ASP A 384 -17.78 25.42 -26.17
C ASP A 384 -19.26 25.13 -25.87
N ALA A 385 -20.05 26.17 -25.57
CA ALA A 385 -21.50 26.11 -25.58
C ALA A 385 -22.12 27.32 -26.29
N GLN A 386 -23.30 27.10 -26.86
CA GLN A 386 -23.99 28.02 -27.77
C GLN A 386 -25.50 28.05 -27.50
N ASP A 387 -26.15 29.09 -28.00
CA ASP A 387 -27.61 29.32 -27.93
C ASP A 387 -28.17 29.38 -26.49
N ILE A 388 -27.35 29.79 -25.51
CA ILE A 388 -27.75 29.92 -24.11
C ILE A 388 -28.43 31.28 -23.91
N LEU A 389 -29.75 31.28 -23.80
CA LEU A 389 -30.55 32.48 -23.56
C LEU A 389 -30.28 33.02 -22.13
N PRO A 390 -29.87 34.30 -21.96
CA PRO A 390 -29.56 34.86 -20.65
C PRO A 390 -30.84 35.05 -19.83
N LEU A 391 -30.86 34.48 -18.62
CA LEU A 391 -32.01 34.53 -17.72
C LEU A 391 -32.13 35.91 -17.05
N LYS A 392 -32.66 36.89 -17.81
CA LYS A 392 -32.65 38.35 -17.61
C LYS A 392 -31.31 39.02 -17.98
N ALA A 393 -31.39 40.26 -18.47
CA ALA A 393 -30.28 41.01 -19.05
C ALA A 393 -29.37 41.68 -17.99
N SER A 394 -28.81 40.90 -17.07
CA SER A 394 -27.72 41.35 -16.19
C SER A 394 -26.41 41.43 -16.97
N LYS A 395 -25.69 42.57 -16.87
CA LYS A 395 -24.61 42.95 -17.80
C LYS A 395 -23.41 41.98 -17.86
N GLU A 396 -23.18 41.21 -16.81
CA GLU A 396 -22.24 40.09 -16.79
C GLU A 396 -22.95 38.87 -16.19
N SER A 397 -23.07 37.80 -16.98
CA SER A 397 -23.54 36.49 -16.51
C SER A 397 -22.42 35.46 -16.65
N SER A 398 -22.24 34.65 -15.62
CA SER A 398 -21.02 33.86 -15.43
C SER A 398 -21.37 32.38 -15.27
N PHE A 399 -20.82 31.55 -16.15
CA PHE A 399 -21.31 30.20 -16.41
C PHE A 399 -20.25 29.15 -16.12
N GLN A 400 -20.68 28.05 -15.52
CA GLN A 400 -19.85 26.93 -15.09
C GLN A 400 -20.55 25.63 -15.51
N VAL A 401 -19.81 24.71 -16.15
CA VAL A 401 -20.32 23.36 -16.44
C VAL A 401 -19.88 22.44 -15.31
N ARG A 402 -20.86 21.87 -14.61
CA ARG A 402 -20.66 20.80 -13.63
C ARG A 402 -20.85 19.47 -14.32
N ALA A 403 -19.84 18.62 -14.30
CA ALA A 403 -19.93 17.24 -14.77
C ALA A 403 -19.93 16.29 -13.57
N GLN A 404 -20.85 15.32 -13.57
CA GLN A 404 -21.05 14.37 -12.47
C GLN A 404 -21.09 12.92 -13.00
N LEU A 405 -20.33 12.04 -12.35
CA LEU A 405 -20.33 10.59 -12.57
C LEU A 405 -20.52 9.88 -11.21
N GLY A 406 -21.74 9.45 -10.93
CA GLY A 406 -22.10 8.87 -9.63
C GLY A 406 -21.81 9.85 -8.47
N LEU A 407 -20.85 9.47 -7.61
CA LEU A 407 -20.36 10.30 -6.49
C LEU A 407 -19.28 11.32 -6.87
N GLN A 408 -18.70 11.22 -8.07
CA GLN A 408 -17.68 12.17 -8.54
C GLN A 408 -18.35 13.41 -9.12
N VAL A 409 -17.94 14.59 -8.69
CA VAL A 409 -18.36 15.87 -9.26
C VAL A 409 -17.11 16.69 -9.58
N SER A 410 -17.02 17.15 -10.82
CA SER A 410 -16.02 18.12 -11.26
C SER A 410 -16.71 19.32 -11.89
N LYS A 411 -16.08 20.50 -11.86
CA LYS A 411 -16.63 21.72 -12.44
C LYS A 411 -15.57 22.43 -13.27
N THR A 412 -15.95 22.97 -14.42
CA THR A 412 -15.07 23.83 -15.22
C THR A 412 -14.79 25.16 -14.50
N LYS A 413 -13.80 25.90 -15.00
CA LYS A 413 -13.60 27.32 -14.68
C LYS A 413 -14.84 28.15 -15.07
N LEU A 414 -14.97 29.31 -14.44
CA LEU A 414 -16.06 30.24 -14.69
C LEU A 414 -15.80 31.00 -16.01
N SER A 415 -16.71 30.89 -16.97
CA SER A 415 -16.62 31.58 -18.27
C SER A 415 -17.69 32.67 -18.34
N VAL A 416 -17.33 33.85 -18.87
CA VAL A 416 -18.24 35.01 -18.96
C VAL A 416 -18.72 35.16 -20.40
N SER A 417 -20.04 35.18 -20.61
CA SER A 417 -20.60 35.36 -21.94
C SER A 417 -20.39 36.80 -22.42
N ARG A 418 -19.55 36.99 -23.44
CA ARG A 418 -19.43 38.28 -24.15
C ARG A 418 -20.34 38.37 -25.37
N ASN A 419 -20.47 37.28 -26.14
CA ASN A 419 -21.18 37.26 -27.43
C ASN A 419 -22.25 36.15 -27.53
N GLY A 420 -22.74 35.61 -26.40
CA GLY A 420 -23.68 34.46 -26.40
C GLY A 420 -23.05 33.09 -26.64
N THR A 421 -21.80 33.05 -27.09
CA THR A 421 -20.93 31.86 -27.06
C THR A 421 -20.15 31.81 -25.75
N LEU A 422 -20.00 30.60 -25.21
CA LEU A 422 -19.12 30.29 -24.09
C LEU A 422 -18.03 29.33 -24.55
N SER A 423 -16.82 29.51 -24.04
CA SER A 423 -15.70 28.58 -24.24
C SER A 423 -15.03 28.30 -22.90
N TRP A 424 -14.59 27.06 -22.72
CA TRP A 424 -13.81 26.60 -21.56
C TRP A 424 -12.54 25.88 -22.00
N ASN A 425 -12.63 25.01 -23.02
CA ASN A 425 -11.54 24.16 -23.52
C ASN A 425 -10.79 23.42 -22.39
N GLU A 426 -11.54 22.76 -21.50
CA GLU A 426 -11.02 22.19 -20.25
C GLU A 426 -11.28 20.68 -20.16
N ASP A 427 -10.21 19.91 -19.87
CA ASP A 427 -10.24 18.46 -19.71
C ASP A 427 -10.66 18.07 -18.28
N LEU A 428 -11.91 17.63 -18.11
CA LEU A 428 -12.38 17.02 -16.87
C LEU A 428 -12.07 15.51 -16.88
N MET A 429 -11.42 15.01 -15.83
CA MET A 429 -11.04 13.60 -15.70
C MET A 429 -11.85 12.91 -14.60
N PHE A 430 -12.34 11.71 -14.90
CA PHE A 430 -13.12 10.86 -13.99
C PHE A 430 -12.60 9.42 -13.99
N VAL A 431 -12.95 8.63 -12.97
CA VAL A 431 -12.69 7.19 -12.89
C VAL A 431 -14.00 6.43 -13.10
N ALA A 432 -14.02 5.47 -14.02
CA ALA A 432 -15.15 4.58 -14.24
C ALA A 432 -14.76 3.11 -14.02
N ALA A 433 -15.66 2.31 -13.46
CA ALA A 433 -15.46 0.87 -13.27
C ALA A 433 -16.32 0.08 -14.27
N GLU A 434 -15.70 -0.88 -14.97
CA GLU A 434 -16.38 -1.78 -15.88
C GLU A 434 -16.88 -3.03 -15.12
N PRO A 435 -18.18 -3.42 -15.18
CA PRO A 435 -19.27 -2.78 -15.93
C PRO A 435 -19.99 -1.66 -15.15
N SER A 436 -20.32 -0.57 -15.85
CA SER A 436 -21.12 0.56 -15.34
C SER A 436 -22.25 0.89 -16.31
N ASN A 437 -23.50 0.76 -15.85
CA ASN A 437 -24.68 1.26 -16.58
C ASN A 437 -24.98 2.73 -16.25
N ASP A 438 -24.02 3.44 -15.64
CA ASP A 438 -24.17 4.81 -15.19
C ASP A 438 -24.26 5.80 -16.37
N HIS A 439 -24.81 6.98 -16.09
CA HIS A 439 -24.80 8.13 -16.98
C HIS A 439 -23.79 9.17 -16.48
N LEU A 440 -23.00 9.72 -17.40
CA LEU A 440 -22.27 10.97 -17.20
C LEU A 440 -23.25 12.12 -17.40
N VAL A 441 -23.40 12.96 -16.37
CA VAL A 441 -24.38 14.06 -16.35
C VAL A 441 -23.64 15.40 -16.40
N PHE A 442 -23.98 16.26 -17.36
CA PHE A 442 -23.49 17.63 -17.45
C PHE A 442 -24.60 18.60 -17.11
N THR A 443 -24.36 19.51 -16.16
CA THR A 443 -25.29 20.53 -15.71
C THR A 443 -24.68 21.91 -15.96
N LEU A 444 -25.40 22.77 -16.68
CA LEU A 444 -25.00 24.17 -16.88
C LEU A 444 -25.50 25.01 -15.69
N GLU A 445 -24.58 25.53 -14.89
CA GLU A 445 -24.85 26.38 -13.74
C GLU A 445 -24.49 27.85 -14.08
N ASN A 446 -25.43 28.78 -13.87
CA ASN A 446 -25.18 30.22 -13.90
C ASN A 446 -24.96 30.72 -12.46
N ARG A 447 -23.79 31.32 -12.21
CA ARG A 447 -23.40 31.84 -10.90
C ARG A 447 -23.84 33.30 -10.78
N GLN A 448 -24.88 33.52 -9.99
CA GLN A 448 -25.39 34.84 -9.61
C GLN A 448 -24.92 35.20 -8.18
N PRO A 449 -24.87 36.49 -7.79
CA PRO A 449 -24.31 36.90 -6.49
C PRO A 449 -25.08 36.39 -5.25
N LYS A 450 -26.30 35.85 -5.40
CA LYS A 450 -27.08 35.26 -4.30
C LYS A 450 -27.26 33.73 -4.38
N ALA A 451 -27.08 33.11 -5.55
CA ALA A 451 -27.32 31.68 -5.76
C ALA A 451 -26.65 31.17 -7.05
N THR A 452 -26.49 29.85 -7.18
CA THR A 452 -26.24 29.21 -8.48
C THR A 452 -27.56 28.67 -9.04
N VAL A 453 -27.86 29.00 -10.30
CA VAL A 453 -29.10 28.60 -10.98
C VAL A 453 -28.77 27.58 -12.05
N THR A 454 -29.41 26.42 -12.01
CA THR A 454 -29.29 25.41 -13.09
C THR A 454 -30.10 25.86 -14.29
N ILE A 455 -29.47 25.93 -15.46
CA ILE A 455 -30.14 26.25 -16.73
C ILE A 455 -30.63 24.98 -17.41
N GLY A 456 -29.77 23.98 -17.56
CA GLY A 456 -30.06 22.78 -18.34
C GLY A 456 -29.13 21.62 -18.02
N VAL A 457 -29.56 20.42 -18.42
CA VAL A 457 -28.90 19.13 -18.10
C VAL A 457 -28.73 18.28 -19.36
N VAL A 458 -27.60 17.61 -19.51
CA VAL A 458 -27.35 16.56 -20.52
C VAL A 458 -27.03 15.25 -19.80
N ARG A 459 -27.63 14.14 -20.23
CA ARG A 459 -27.36 12.79 -19.69
C ARG A 459 -26.81 11.89 -20.78
N ILE A 460 -25.59 11.38 -20.62
CA ILE A 460 -24.90 10.57 -21.64
C ILE A 460 -24.60 9.19 -21.03
N PRO A 461 -25.14 8.08 -21.56
CA PRO A 461 -24.83 6.75 -21.06
C PRO A 461 -23.37 6.40 -21.35
N LEU A 462 -22.67 5.82 -20.37
CA LEU A 462 -21.26 5.45 -20.53
C LEU A 462 -21.01 4.43 -21.66
N THR A 463 -22.01 3.63 -22.04
CA THR A 463 -21.94 2.69 -23.16
C THR A 463 -21.79 3.36 -24.53
N ALA A 464 -22.15 4.63 -24.68
CA ALA A 464 -22.04 5.38 -25.93
C ALA A 464 -20.69 6.11 -26.12
N ILE A 465 -19.77 6.03 -25.15
CA ILE A 465 -18.50 6.77 -25.16
C ILE A 465 -17.38 5.93 -25.79
N GLU A 466 -16.64 6.51 -26.74
CA GLU A 466 -15.55 5.83 -27.46
C GLU A 466 -14.43 5.37 -26.51
N ARG A 467 -13.93 4.15 -26.73
CA ARG A 467 -12.76 3.59 -26.03
C ARG A 467 -11.50 3.79 -26.86
N ARG A 468 -10.57 4.58 -26.33
CA ARG A 468 -9.30 4.94 -26.96
C ARG A 468 -8.13 4.18 -26.34
N VAL A 469 -7.21 3.69 -27.17
CA VAL A 469 -5.99 2.97 -26.74
C VAL A 469 -4.76 3.88 -26.92
N ASP A 470 -4.60 4.46 -28.10
CA ASP A 470 -3.48 5.32 -28.50
C ASP A 470 -3.81 6.82 -28.41
N ASP A 471 -2.85 7.72 -28.60
CA ASP A 471 -3.13 9.18 -28.49
C ASP A 471 -3.84 9.79 -29.72
N ARG A 472 -4.73 9.05 -30.39
CA ARG A 472 -5.52 9.58 -31.51
C ARG A 472 -6.42 10.75 -31.08
N PRO A 473 -6.61 11.79 -31.90
CA PRO A 473 -7.61 12.81 -31.63
C PRO A 473 -9.03 12.21 -31.79
N ILE A 474 -9.94 12.53 -30.87
CA ILE A 474 -11.34 12.13 -30.93
C ILE A 474 -12.18 13.29 -31.50
N SER A 475 -13.19 12.97 -32.31
CA SER A 475 -14.19 13.92 -32.78
C SER A 475 -14.99 14.51 -31.61
N SER A 476 -15.26 15.81 -31.67
CA SER A 476 -16.18 16.47 -30.74
C SER A 476 -17.62 16.35 -31.23
N THR A 477 -18.56 16.07 -30.32
CA THR A 477 -19.99 15.94 -30.63
C THR A 477 -20.78 17.05 -29.92
N TRP A 478 -21.83 17.57 -30.57
CA TRP A 478 -22.76 18.53 -29.96
C TRP A 478 -23.91 17.80 -29.25
N PHE A 479 -24.23 18.26 -28.05
CA PHE A 479 -25.34 17.76 -27.24
C PHE A 479 -26.25 18.92 -26.82
N SER A 480 -27.57 18.76 -26.96
CA SER A 480 -28.55 19.77 -26.54
C SER A 480 -28.84 19.66 -25.03
N PHE A 481 -29.02 20.79 -24.36
CA PHE A 481 -29.45 20.82 -22.95
C PHE A 481 -30.95 20.53 -22.83
N GLU A 482 -31.30 19.54 -22.01
CA GLU A 482 -32.65 19.29 -21.53
C GLU A 482 -33.01 20.24 -20.37
N ASP A 483 -34.30 20.47 -20.18
CA ASP A 483 -34.81 21.18 -18.99
C ASP A 483 -34.63 20.30 -17.73
N PRO A 484 -34.12 20.82 -16.59
CA PRO A 484 -34.16 20.10 -15.31
C PRO A 484 -35.59 19.67 -14.92
N ASP A 485 -36.60 20.51 -15.18
CA ASP A 485 -38.01 20.19 -14.92
C ASP A 485 -38.65 19.51 -16.12
N LYS A 486 -39.10 18.26 -15.93
CA LYS A 486 -39.50 17.34 -17.01
C LYS A 486 -40.73 17.78 -17.83
N GLU A 487 -41.46 18.79 -17.36
CA GLU A 487 -42.80 19.12 -17.88
C GLU A 487 -42.79 19.89 -19.20
N LYS A 488 -41.69 20.59 -19.55
CA LYS A 488 -41.58 21.34 -20.81
C LYS A 488 -40.20 21.16 -21.44
N ARG A 489 -40.14 20.42 -22.57
CA ARG A 489 -38.93 20.25 -23.39
C ARG A 489 -38.63 21.52 -24.21
N MET A 490 -38.27 22.62 -23.55
CA MET A 490 -37.71 23.79 -24.22
C MET A 490 -36.21 23.61 -24.49
N TYR A 491 -35.74 24.02 -25.67
CA TYR A 491 -34.32 24.05 -26.01
C TYR A 491 -33.62 25.15 -25.21
N LYS A 492 -32.68 24.77 -24.34
CA LYS A 492 -31.90 25.70 -23.49
C LYS A 492 -30.44 25.82 -23.92
N GLY A 493 -30.18 25.63 -25.21
CA GLY A 493 -28.86 25.70 -25.84
C GLY A 493 -28.20 24.34 -26.04
N ARG A 494 -26.93 24.38 -26.50
CA ARG A 494 -26.12 23.19 -26.82
C ARG A 494 -24.68 23.32 -26.34
N VAL A 495 -24.04 22.19 -26.05
CA VAL A 495 -22.63 22.08 -25.61
C VAL A 495 -21.85 21.12 -26.50
N GLN A 496 -20.62 21.49 -26.85
CA GLN A 496 -19.68 20.69 -27.62
C GLN A 496 -18.74 19.94 -26.67
N LEU A 497 -18.84 18.61 -26.67
CA LEU A 497 -18.09 17.73 -25.78
C LEU A 497 -17.22 16.79 -26.59
N ARG A 498 -16.00 16.52 -26.09
CA ARG A 498 -15.17 15.39 -26.54
C ARG A 498 -15.05 14.42 -25.37
N LEU A 499 -15.65 13.24 -25.53
CA LEU A 499 -15.71 12.21 -24.48
C LEU A 499 -14.93 10.97 -24.94
N CYS A 500 -14.06 10.43 -24.09
CA CYS A 500 -13.34 9.19 -24.38
C CYS A 500 -12.88 8.46 -23.11
N PHE A 501 -12.87 7.13 -23.16
CA PHE A 501 -12.16 6.31 -22.18
C PHE A 501 -10.71 6.10 -22.63
N ASP A 502 -9.75 6.60 -21.85
CA ASP A 502 -8.32 6.46 -22.14
C ASP A 502 -7.75 5.17 -21.53
N GLY A 503 -7.78 4.09 -22.31
CA GLY A 503 -7.19 2.80 -21.93
C GLY A 503 -5.66 2.75 -21.93
N GLY A 504 -5.01 3.77 -22.50
CA GLY A 504 -3.54 3.88 -22.57
C GLY A 504 -2.85 4.31 -21.26
N TYR A 505 -3.60 4.73 -20.24
CA TYR A 505 -3.09 4.94 -18.89
C TYR A 505 -3.19 3.66 -18.05
N HIS A 506 -2.32 3.55 -17.03
CA HIS A 506 -2.61 2.75 -15.84
C HIS A 506 -3.41 3.61 -14.86
N VAL A 507 -4.52 3.10 -14.33
CA VAL A 507 -5.33 3.77 -13.29
C VAL A 507 -4.76 3.44 -11.92
N MET A 508 -4.13 4.42 -11.28
CA MET A 508 -3.52 4.27 -9.96
C MET A 508 -4.58 3.99 -8.88
N ASP A 509 -4.54 2.83 -8.23
CA ASP A 509 -5.21 2.58 -6.94
C ASP A 509 -4.23 2.68 -5.74
N GLU A 510 -2.92 2.55 -5.99
CA GLU A 510 -1.81 2.67 -5.04
C GLU A 510 -0.96 3.93 -5.28
N ALA A 511 -0.02 4.20 -4.36
CA ALA A 511 1.06 5.16 -4.59
C ALA A 511 2.15 4.57 -5.50
N THR A 512 2.72 5.37 -6.39
CA THR A 512 3.66 4.92 -7.45
C THR A 512 4.91 4.17 -6.96
N HIS A 513 5.34 4.40 -5.72
CA HIS A 513 6.50 3.75 -5.10
C HIS A 513 6.18 2.39 -4.42
N VAL A 514 4.90 2.15 -4.10
CA VAL A 514 4.38 0.89 -3.50
C VAL A 514 3.51 0.10 -4.49
N CYS A 515 3.48 0.52 -5.76
CA CYS A 515 2.57 -0.05 -6.76
C CYS A 515 2.85 -1.55 -6.97
N SER A 516 1.78 -2.33 -6.99
CA SER A 516 1.80 -3.79 -7.20
C SER A 516 1.57 -4.18 -8.67
N ASP A 517 1.16 -3.24 -9.51
CA ASP A 517 1.05 -3.35 -10.97
C ASP A 517 1.28 -1.96 -11.61
N TYR A 518 1.71 -1.92 -12.87
CA TYR A 518 1.85 -0.70 -13.67
C TYR A 518 1.23 -0.83 -15.08
N ARG A 519 0.53 -1.94 -15.38
CA ARG A 519 -0.05 -2.19 -16.71
C ARG A 519 -1.16 -1.20 -17.07
N PRO A 520 -1.29 -0.79 -18.33
CA PRO A 520 -2.40 0.05 -18.80
C PRO A 520 -3.73 -0.69 -18.73
N THR A 521 -4.85 0.04 -18.68
CA THR A 521 -6.20 -0.55 -18.65
C THR A 521 -6.55 -1.34 -19.93
N ALA A 522 -6.01 -0.93 -21.09
CA ALA A 522 -6.15 -1.65 -22.35
C ALA A 522 -5.29 -2.93 -22.37
N ARG A 523 -5.93 -4.10 -22.37
CA ARG A 523 -5.25 -5.42 -22.45
C ARG A 523 -4.41 -5.60 -23.71
N GLN A 524 -4.74 -4.88 -24.80
CA GLN A 524 -3.98 -4.85 -26.04
C GLN A 524 -2.54 -4.33 -25.87
N LEU A 525 -2.28 -3.55 -24.82
CA LEU A 525 -0.98 -2.97 -24.49
C LEU A 525 -0.23 -3.76 -23.39
N TRP A 526 -0.71 -4.96 -23.02
CA TRP A 526 -0.08 -5.79 -22.00
C TRP A 526 1.12 -6.55 -22.56
N LYS A 527 2.25 -6.48 -21.84
CA LYS A 527 3.45 -7.29 -22.08
C LYS A 527 3.27 -8.69 -21.48
N PRO A 528 4.00 -9.72 -21.93
CA PRO A 528 4.00 -11.02 -21.27
C PRO A 528 4.52 -10.92 -19.82
N PRO A 529 4.08 -11.82 -18.91
CA PRO A 529 4.58 -11.85 -17.54
C PRO A 529 6.02 -12.38 -17.47
N ILE A 530 6.83 -11.75 -16.63
CA ILE A 530 8.26 -12.07 -16.40
C ILE A 530 8.42 -13.33 -15.53
N GLY A 531 7.44 -13.57 -14.66
CA GLY A 531 7.46 -14.67 -13.70
C GLY A 531 6.15 -14.80 -12.92
N LYS A 532 6.21 -15.60 -11.86
CA LYS A 532 5.17 -15.75 -10.86
C LYS A 532 5.74 -15.39 -9.49
N VAL A 533 4.94 -14.74 -8.66
CA VAL A 533 5.20 -14.67 -7.21
C VAL A 533 4.25 -15.64 -6.52
N GLU A 534 4.80 -16.38 -5.58
CA GLU A 534 4.12 -17.42 -4.81
C GLU A 534 4.25 -17.06 -3.34
N LEU A 535 3.12 -17.03 -2.63
CA LEU A 535 3.00 -16.63 -1.23
C LEU A 535 2.40 -17.79 -0.44
N GLY A 536 3.09 -18.24 0.60
CA GLY A 536 2.53 -19.05 1.67
C GLY A 536 2.24 -18.18 2.90
N ILE A 537 0.98 -18.10 3.31
CA ILE A 537 0.56 -17.45 4.56
C ILE A 537 0.44 -18.57 5.60
N ILE A 538 1.43 -18.68 6.48
CA ILE A 538 1.60 -19.84 7.36
C ILE A 538 0.78 -19.64 8.64
N SER A 539 1.22 -18.75 9.53
CA SER A 539 0.58 -18.53 10.83
C SER A 539 0.91 -17.15 11.39
N CYS A 540 0.04 -16.57 12.22
CA CYS A 540 0.50 -15.57 13.19
C CYS A 540 0.88 -16.24 14.52
N LYS A 541 1.72 -15.56 15.30
CA LYS A 541 2.12 -15.96 16.65
C LYS A 541 2.11 -14.75 17.59
N ASN A 542 1.87 -14.99 18.88
CA ASN A 542 1.84 -13.97 19.93
C ASN A 542 0.89 -12.78 19.63
N LEU A 543 -0.30 -13.03 19.05
CA LEU A 543 -1.23 -11.93 18.77
C LEU A 543 -1.72 -11.27 20.08
N THR A 544 -1.76 -9.94 20.08
CA THR A 544 -2.45 -9.19 21.14
C THR A 544 -3.96 -9.44 21.06
N PRO A 545 -4.64 -9.77 22.18
CA PRO A 545 -6.09 -9.93 22.19
C PRO A 545 -6.81 -8.62 21.86
N MET A 546 -7.65 -8.64 20.82
CA MET A 546 -8.47 -7.52 20.37
C MET A 546 -9.86 -7.48 21.03
N LYS A 547 -10.36 -8.64 21.48
CA LYS A 547 -11.69 -8.79 22.08
C LYS A 547 -11.59 -9.22 23.54
N THR A 548 -12.34 -8.56 24.42
CA THR A 548 -12.55 -8.98 25.81
C THR A 548 -13.76 -9.91 25.89
N VAL A 549 -13.54 -11.21 25.98
CA VAL A 549 -14.62 -12.19 26.17
C VAL A 549 -15.11 -12.12 27.63
N ILE A 550 -16.41 -12.33 27.83
CA ILE A 550 -17.07 -12.33 29.16
C ILE A 550 -16.40 -13.32 30.14
N SER A 551 -15.73 -14.36 29.64
CA SER A 551 -14.97 -15.34 30.43
C SER A 551 -13.56 -14.88 30.86
N GLY A 552 -13.22 -13.59 30.74
CA GLY A 552 -11.96 -12.99 31.22
C GLY A 552 -10.71 -13.28 30.37
N LYS A 553 -10.72 -14.34 29.55
CA LYS A 553 -9.68 -14.59 28.54
C LYS A 553 -9.90 -13.66 27.34
N GLY A 554 -8.86 -12.95 26.92
CA GLY A 554 -8.89 -12.14 25.70
C GLY A 554 -8.72 -12.99 24.44
N SER A 555 -9.42 -12.64 23.35
CA SER A 555 -9.45 -13.39 22.10
C SER A 555 -9.20 -12.52 20.86
N THR A 556 -8.99 -13.14 19.71
CA THR A 556 -8.86 -12.51 18.39
C THR A 556 -9.34 -13.50 17.32
N ASP A 557 -10.09 -12.99 16.35
CA ASP A 557 -10.66 -13.74 15.24
C ASP A 557 -9.93 -13.36 13.95
N ALA A 558 -8.69 -13.83 13.85
CA ALA A 558 -7.73 -13.33 12.89
C ALA A 558 -7.98 -13.84 11.45
N TYR A 559 -7.80 -12.95 10.48
CA TYR A 559 -7.63 -13.29 9.07
C TYR A 559 -6.59 -12.40 8.40
N CYS A 560 -5.98 -12.90 7.33
CA CYS A 560 -4.98 -12.19 6.55
C CYS A 560 -5.56 -11.78 5.19
N VAL A 561 -5.16 -10.61 4.68
CA VAL A 561 -5.48 -10.13 3.33
C VAL A 561 -4.19 -9.83 2.58
N ALA A 562 -4.02 -10.39 1.39
CA ALA A 562 -2.90 -10.09 0.51
C ALA A 562 -3.38 -9.44 -0.79
N LYS A 563 -2.69 -8.39 -1.26
CA LYS A 563 -2.94 -7.73 -2.53
C LYS A 563 -1.69 -7.76 -3.40
N TYR A 564 -1.85 -8.20 -4.65
CA TYR A 564 -0.86 -7.97 -5.69
C TYR A 564 -1.53 -7.73 -7.06
N GLY A 565 -1.33 -6.54 -7.60
CA GLY A 565 -2.00 -6.02 -8.78
C GLY A 565 -3.51 -6.05 -8.62
N SER A 566 -4.21 -6.50 -9.66
CA SER A 566 -5.68 -6.56 -9.65
C SER A 566 -6.26 -7.75 -8.86
N LYS A 567 -5.43 -8.63 -8.26
CA LYS A 567 -5.89 -9.77 -7.47
C LYS A 567 -5.70 -9.52 -5.98
N TRP A 568 -6.80 -9.65 -5.25
CA TRP A 568 -6.86 -9.64 -3.80
C TRP A 568 -7.12 -11.05 -3.28
N VAL A 569 -6.67 -11.33 -2.07
CA VAL A 569 -6.83 -12.62 -1.38
C VAL A 569 -7.21 -12.32 0.06
N ARG A 570 -8.20 -13.05 0.60
CA ARG A 570 -8.52 -13.13 2.03
C ARG A 570 -8.33 -14.58 2.46
N THR A 571 -7.58 -14.84 3.52
CA THR A 571 -7.50 -16.19 4.12
C THR A 571 -8.75 -16.50 4.94
N ARG A 572 -8.93 -17.76 5.36
CA ARG A 572 -10.02 -18.10 6.28
C ARG A 572 -9.88 -17.34 7.60
N THR A 573 -11.01 -17.05 8.25
CA THR A 573 -10.97 -16.51 9.62
C THR A 573 -10.76 -17.65 10.61
N VAL A 574 -9.72 -17.54 11.43
CA VAL A 574 -9.47 -18.45 12.57
C VAL A 574 -10.00 -17.76 13.82
N PHE A 575 -10.91 -18.42 14.53
CA PHE A 575 -11.62 -17.86 15.69
C PHE A 575 -10.92 -18.19 17.01
N ASP A 576 -11.10 -17.32 18.01
CA ASP A 576 -10.61 -17.47 19.40
C ASP A 576 -9.16 -17.98 19.53
N SER A 577 -8.23 -17.41 18.74
CA SER A 577 -6.82 -17.83 18.75
C SER A 577 -5.84 -16.67 18.62
N LEU A 578 -4.81 -16.70 19.47
CA LEU A 578 -3.69 -15.76 19.44
C LEU A 578 -2.50 -16.28 18.60
N ASP A 579 -2.54 -17.55 18.19
CA ASP A 579 -1.54 -18.20 17.33
C ASP A 579 -2.21 -18.89 16.11
N PRO A 580 -2.94 -18.14 15.27
CA PRO A 580 -3.76 -18.70 14.20
C PRO A 580 -2.91 -19.30 13.07
N LYS A 581 -3.20 -20.54 12.68
CA LYS A 581 -2.63 -21.21 11.50
C LYS A 581 -3.58 -21.12 10.30
N TRP A 582 -3.10 -20.59 9.18
CA TRP A 582 -3.78 -20.60 7.89
C TRP A 582 -3.21 -21.68 6.96
N ASN A 583 -1.88 -21.72 6.83
CA ASN A 583 -1.19 -22.59 5.90
C ASN A 583 -1.76 -22.53 4.46
N GLU A 584 -2.10 -21.34 3.96
CA GLU A 584 -2.69 -21.16 2.63
C GLU A 584 -1.66 -20.66 1.60
N GLN A 585 -1.65 -21.23 0.39
CA GLN A 585 -0.73 -20.84 -0.70
C GLN A 585 -1.45 -20.17 -1.88
N TYR A 586 -0.89 -19.05 -2.35
CA TYR A 586 -1.45 -18.21 -3.42
C TYR A 586 -0.42 -17.82 -4.47
N THR A 587 -0.87 -17.58 -5.72
CA THR A 587 0.03 -17.26 -6.86
C THR A 587 -0.48 -16.14 -7.75
N TRP A 588 0.45 -15.29 -8.20
CA TRP A 588 0.21 -14.15 -9.10
C TRP A 588 1.23 -14.11 -10.23
N GLN A 589 0.84 -13.53 -11.38
CA GLN A 589 1.73 -13.24 -12.49
C GLN A 589 2.41 -11.89 -12.28
N VAL A 590 3.74 -11.85 -12.36
CA VAL A 590 4.57 -10.66 -12.17
C VAL A 590 4.95 -10.08 -13.53
N TYR A 591 4.63 -8.79 -13.74
CA TYR A 591 4.89 -8.08 -15.00
C TYR A 591 6.04 -7.08 -14.91
N ASP A 592 6.54 -6.80 -13.70
CA ASP A 592 7.64 -5.90 -13.44
C ASP A 592 8.32 -6.30 -12.10
N PRO A 593 9.66 -6.46 -12.01
CA PRO A 593 10.30 -6.87 -10.77
C PRO A 593 10.22 -5.82 -9.65
N CYS A 594 9.96 -4.54 -9.96
CA CYS A 594 10.01 -3.44 -9.01
C CYS A 594 8.75 -3.31 -8.13
N THR A 595 7.69 -4.06 -8.46
CA THR A 595 6.40 -4.05 -7.74
C THR A 595 6.51 -4.53 -6.29
N VAL A 596 5.56 -4.08 -5.46
CA VAL A 596 5.45 -4.48 -4.05
C VAL A 596 4.25 -5.42 -3.84
N LEU A 597 4.45 -6.47 -3.05
CA LEU A 597 3.41 -7.31 -2.47
C LEU A 597 3.03 -6.74 -1.10
N THR A 598 1.75 -6.38 -0.90
CA THR A 598 1.25 -5.89 0.41
C THR A 598 0.37 -6.96 1.05
N ILE A 599 0.60 -7.21 2.34
CA ILE A 599 -0.07 -8.21 3.16
C ILE A 599 -0.50 -7.53 4.45
N GLY A 600 -1.73 -7.76 4.92
CA GLY A 600 -2.23 -7.20 6.18
C GLY A 600 -2.96 -8.26 7.00
N VAL A 601 -2.98 -8.08 8.32
CA VAL A 601 -3.68 -8.98 9.26
C VAL A 601 -4.74 -8.18 10.00
N PHE A 602 -5.92 -8.77 10.15
CA PHE A 602 -7.14 -8.11 10.64
C PHE A 602 -7.90 -9.01 11.62
N ASP A 603 -8.56 -8.41 12.60
CA ASP A 603 -9.52 -9.08 13.48
C ASP A 603 -10.93 -8.90 12.91
N SER A 604 -11.67 -10.00 12.72
CA SER A 604 -13.04 -9.91 12.18
C SER A 604 -14.09 -9.78 13.28
N TRP A 605 -14.94 -8.75 13.21
CA TRP A 605 -16.09 -8.62 14.11
C TRP A 605 -17.35 -9.35 13.61
N ALA A 606 -17.26 -10.11 12.51
CA ALA A 606 -18.41 -10.60 11.75
C ALA A 606 -19.29 -11.66 12.44
N VAL A 607 -18.85 -12.30 13.52
CA VAL A 607 -19.57 -13.42 14.18
C VAL A 607 -20.49 -12.98 15.34
N HIS A 608 -20.18 -11.87 16.01
CA HIS A 608 -20.98 -11.39 17.15
C HIS A 608 -22.33 -10.75 16.75
N GLY A 609 -22.69 -10.76 15.46
CA GLY A 609 -23.94 -10.22 14.93
C GLY A 609 -25.08 -11.24 14.81
N MET A 610 -24.99 -12.40 15.47
CA MET A 610 -25.99 -13.48 15.37
C MET A 610 -26.78 -13.74 16.67
N GLU A 611 -26.56 -12.94 17.71
CA GLU A 611 -27.50 -12.82 18.83
C GLU A 611 -28.60 -11.79 18.46
N GLU A 612 -29.87 -12.18 18.60
CA GLU A 612 -31.00 -11.38 18.13
C GLU A 612 -31.25 -10.16 19.02
N GLY A 613 -31.02 -8.93 18.51
CA GLY A 613 -31.61 -7.72 19.08
C GLY A 613 -30.90 -6.39 18.82
N SER A 614 -29.57 -6.37 18.71
CA SER A 614 -28.80 -5.12 18.67
C SER A 614 -28.78 -4.47 17.29
N LYS A 615 -29.50 -3.35 17.13
CA LYS A 615 -29.39 -2.44 15.96
C LYS A 615 -28.12 -1.57 16.00
N GLU A 616 -27.02 -2.10 16.55
CA GLU A 616 -25.74 -1.40 16.58
C GLU A 616 -25.04 -1.57 15.23
N SER A 617 -24.45 -0.50 14.70
CA SER A 617 -23.79 -0.54 13.39
C SER A 617 -22.64 -1.55 13.41
N THR A 618 -22.56 -2.41 12.40
CA THR A 618 -21.61 -3.55 12.35
C THR A 618 -20.17 -3.08 12.54
N ARG A 619 -19.65 -3.23 13.77
CA ARG A 619 -18.35 -2.67 14.19
C ARG A 619 -17.25 -3.02 13.18
N PRO A 620 -16.35 -2.09 12.82
CA PRO A 620 -15.34 -2.30 11.78
C PRO A 620 -14.39 -3.45 12.16
N ASP A 621 -13.80 -4.10 11.15
CA ASP A 621 -12.73 -5.08 11.39
C ASP A 621 -11.44 -4.34 11.77
N LEU A 622 -10.81 -4.73 12.88
CA LEU A 622 -9.65 -4.01 13.44
C LEU A 622 -8.36 -4.41 12.71
N CYS A 623 -7.47 -3.45 12.49
CA CYS A 623 -6.18 -3.67 11.83
C CYS A 623 -5.13 -4.14 12.85
N ILE A 624 -4.54 -5.32 12.64
CA ILE A 624 -3.50 -5.92 13.50
C ILE A 624 -2.10 -5.57 13.00
N GLY A 625 -1.92 -5.37 11.68
CA GLY A 625 -0.65 -4.91 11.12
C GLY A 625 -0.56 -5.10 9.61
N LYS A 626 0.55 -4.63 9.03
CA LYS A 626 0.85 -4.67 7.59
C LYS A 626 2.30 -5.09 7.35
N VAL A 627 2.54 -5.83 6.28
CA VAL A 627 3.85 -6.31 5.80
C VAL A 627 3.96 -5.97 4.31
N ARG A 628 5.13 -5.49 3.88
CA ARG A 628 5.41 -5.12 2.48
C ARG A 628 6.71 -5.73 1.99
N VAL A 629 6.65 -6.38 0.83
CA VAL A 629 7.81 -7.06 0.22
C VAL A 629 7.95 -6.64 -1.24
N ARG A 630 8.98 -5.84 -1.54
CA ARG A 630 9.34 -5.46 -2.92
C ARG A 630 10.03 -6.62 -3.62
N LEU A 631 9.46 -7.07 -4.75
CA LEU A 631 9.88 -8.32 -5.41
C LEU A 631 11.31 -8.28 -5.99
N SER A 632 11.87 -7.10 -6.23
CA SER A 632 13.26 -6.94 -6.72
C SER A 632 14.31 -7.30 -5.66
N THR A 633 13.95 -7.33 -4.38
CA THR A 633 14.84 -7.77 -3.29
C THR A 633 14.92 -9.30 -3.18
N LEU A 634 14.00 -10.03 -3.81
CA LEU A 634 13.99 -11.49 -3.82
C LEU A 634 15.01 -12.05 -4.83
N GLN A 635 15.81 -13.02 -4.39
CA GLN A 635 16.57 -13.88 -5.30
C GLN A 635 15.61 -14.77 -6.10
N ILE A 636 16.01 -15.13 -7.33
CA ILE A 636 15.19 -15.95 -8.23
C ILE A 636 15.15 -17.38 -7.69
N SER A 637 13.96 -17.95 -7.57
CA SER A 637 13.67 -19.31 -7.09
C SER A 637 14.10 -19.67 -5.66
N LYS A 638 14.81 -18.79 -4.91
CA LYS A 638 15.00 -18.96 -3.45
C LYS A 638 13.65 -18.82 -2.75
N VAL A 639 13.34 -19.77 -1.87
CA VAL A 639 12.25 -19.65 -0.89
C VAL A 639 12.78 -18.83 0.29
N TYR A 640 12.01 -17.84 0.72
CA TYR A 640 12.25 -17.09 1.95
C TYR A 640 11.10 -17.37 2.92
N ARG A 641 11.38 -18.05 4.03
CA ARG A 641 10.42 -18.28 5.14
C ARG A 641 10.89 -17.48 6.35
N ASN A 642 10.22 -16.37 6.62
CA ASN A 642 10.58 -15.41 7.68
C ASN A 642 9.36 -15.07 8.55
N LYS A 643 9.62 -14.61 9.77
CA LYS A 643 8.60 -14.00 10.64
C LYS A 643 8.70 -12.48 10.58
N TYR A 644 7.57 -11.81 10.42
CA TYR A 644 7.48 -10.36 10.31
C TYR A 644 6.71 -9.81 11.52
N PRO A 645 7.26 -8.85 12.29
CA PRO A 645 6.52 -8.23 13.38
C PRO A 645 5.34 -7.43 12.82
N LEU A 646 4.16 -7.63 13.40
CA LEU A 646 2.96 -6.86 13.08
C LEU A 646 2.96 -5.59 13.92
N LEU A 647 3.30 -4.47 13.28
CA LEU A 647 3.42 -3.17 13.94
C LEU A 647 2.22 -2.29 13.56
N VAL A 648 1.56 -1.72 14.58
CA VAL A 648 0.50 -0.71 14.41
C VAL A 648 0.82 0.49 15.26
N LEU A 649 0.57 1.67 14.69
CA LEU A 649 0.72 2.95 15.34
C LEU A 649 -0.64 3.37 15.93
N TYR A 650 -0.66 3.74 17.21
CA TYR A 650 -1.82 4.27 17.94
C TYR A 650 -1.43 5.59 18.62
N ASN A 651 -2.38 6.41 19.08
CA ASN A 651 -2.10 7.63 19.87
C ASN A 651 -1.26 7.37 21.15
N SER A 652 -1.22 6.12 21.64
CA SER A 652 -0.42 5.72 22.82
C SER A 652 1.03 5.32 22.50
N GLY A 653 1.43 5.30 21.22
CA GLY A 653 2.71 4.75 20.75
C GLY A 653 2.51 3.71 19.64
N MET A 654 3.62 3.21 19.08
CA MET A 654 3.55 1.94 18.36
C MET A 654 3.34 0.80 19.35
N LYS A 655 2.53 -0.17 18.94
CA LYS A 655 2.40 -1.45 19.62
C LYS A 655 2.70 -2.57 18.64
N GLN A 656 3.58 -3.50 19.03
CA GLN A 656 3.71 -4.77 18.33
C GLN A 656 2.49 -5.62 18.70
N MET A 657 1.67 -5.94 17.70
CA MET A 657 0.43 -6.69 17.85
C MET A 657 0.61 -8.21 17.63
N GLY A 658 1.83 -8.65 17.30
CA GLY A 658 2.25 -10.05 17.15
C GLY A 658 3.35 -10.23 16.12
N GLU A 659 3.49 -11.45 15.59
CA GLU A 659 4.34 -11.81 14.44
C GLU A 659 3.53 -12.58 13.39
N VAL A 660 3.81 -12.40 12.10
CA VAL A 660 3.25 -13.22 11.00
C VAL A 660 4.35 -13.97 10.27
N GLU A 661 4.22 -15.29 10.17
CA GLU A 661 5.14 -16.19 9.48
C GLU A 661 4.71 -16.35 8.02
N ILE A 662 5.62 -16.01 7.10
CA ILE A 662 5.33 -15.91 5.66
C ILE A 662 6.43 -16.61 4.86
N ALA A 663 6.03 -17.44 3.89
CA ALA A 663 6.90 -18.00 2.86
C ALA A 663 6.70 -17.26 1.53
N ILE A 664 7.78 -16.85 0.86
CA ILE A 664 7.73 -16.17 -0.46
C ILE A 664 8.73 -16.79 -1.42
N ARG A 665 8.31 -17.08 -2.65
CA ARG A 665 9.18 -17.46 -3.78
C ARG A 665 8.88 -16.61 -5.01
N PHE A 666 9.92 -16.11 -5.66
CA PHE A 666 9.83 -15.49 -6.99
C PHE A 666 10.30 -16.49 -8.07
N ALA A 667 9.35 -17.15 -8.72
CA ALA A 667 9.62 -18.09 -9.81
C ALA A 667 9.71 -17.31 -11.15
N ARG A 668 10.84 -17.43 -11.85
CA ARG A 668 11.06 -16.76 -13.15
C ARG A 668 10.50 -17.60 -14.29
N ALA A 669 9.75 -16.98 -15.20
CA ALA A 669 9.16 -17.65 -16.38
C ALA A 669 9.91 -17.36 -17.69
N VAL A 670 10.78 -16.35 -17.71
CA VAL A 670 11.38 -15.76 -18.92
C VAL A 670 12.92 -15.73 -18.81
N PRO A 671 13.72 -15.79 -19.90
CA PRO A 671 15.18 -15.64 -19.87
C PRO A 671 15.70 -14.42 -19.09
N THR A 672 16.93 -14.50 -18.59
CA THR A 672 17.55 -13.44 -17.77
C THR A 672 17.66 -12.11 -18.51
N LEU A 673 17.95 -12.14 -19.82
CA LEU A 673 18.09 -10.95 -20.65
C LEU A 673 16.81 -10.13 -20.74
N ASP A 674 15.63 -10.76 -20.74
CA ASP A 674 14.35 -10.04 -20.75
C ASP A 674 14.06 -9.39 -19.39
N VAL A 675 14.44 -10.05 -18.29
CA VAL A 675 14.40 -9.44 -16.94
C VAL A 675 15.27 -8.20 -16.89
N VAL A 676 16.49 -8.26 -17.47
CA VAL A 676 17.42 -7.12 -17.58
C VAL A 676 16.85 -6.02 -18.48
N HIS A 677 16.29 -6.38 -19.64
CA HIS A 677 15.67 -5.44 -20.58
C HIS A 677 14.50 -4.68 -19.94
N VAL A 678 13.70 -5.30 -19.07
CA VAL A 678 12.62 -4.59 -18.36
C VAL A 678 13.16 -3.43 -17.52
N TYR A 679 14.37 -3.49 -16.96
CA TYR A 679 14.94 -2.35 -16.21
C TYR A 679 15.22 -1.12 -17.09
N SER A 680 15.39 -1.26 -18.41
CA SER A 680 15.57 -0.12 -19.31
C SER A 680 14.23 0.53 -19.73
N GLN A 681 13.12 -0.17 -19.53
CA GLN A 681 11.79 0.24 -19.99
C GLN A 681 11.10 1.21 -19.01
N PRO A 682 10.30 2.17 -19.51
CA PRO A 682 9.54 3.08 -18.64
C PRO A 682 8.62 2.29 -17.71
N LEU A 683 8.53 2.78 -16.46
CA LEU A 683 7.73 2.17 -15.41
C LEU A 683 6.24 2.33 -15.67
N LEU A 684 5.81 3.53 -16.06
CA LEU A 684 4.42 3.85 -16.39
C LEU A 684 4.13 3.69 -17.89
N PRO A 685 2.88 3.38 -18.28
CA PRO A 685 2.45 3.35 -19.67
C PRO A 685 2.65 4.67 -20.41
N LEU A 686 2.83 4.57 -21.74
CA LEU A 686 3.19 5.68 -22.63
C LEU A 686 2.32 6.93 -22.48
N MET A 687 1.01 6.78 -22.21
CA MET A 687 0.09 7.91 -22.09
C MET A 687 0.42 8.83 -20.90
N HIS A 688 0.94 8.29 -19.79
CA HIS A 688 1.43 9.08 -18.63
C HIS A 688 2.64 9.97 -18.98
N HIS A 689 3.32 9.71 -20.10
CA HIS A 689 4.44 10.52 -20.58
C HIS A 689 4.07 11.46 -21.75
N ILE A 690 3.09 11.11 -22.57
CA ILE A 690 2.59 12.00 -23.65
C ILE A 690 1.64 13.06 -23.10
N LYS A 691 0.74 12.69 -22.17
CA LYS A 691 -0.25 13.58 -21.54
C LYS A 691 -0.22 13.36 -20.01
N PRO A 692 0.79 13.90 -19.31
CA PRO A 692 0.92 13.73 -17.87
C PRO A 692 -0.26 14.38 -17.12
N LEU A 693 -0.76 13.68 -16.12
CA LEU A 693 -1.77 14.20 -15.19
C LEU A 693 -1.06 15.02 -14.08
N GLY A 694 -1.64 16.13 -13.64
CA GLY A 694 -1.08 16.94 -12.54
C GLY A 694 -1.06 16.17 -11.22
N MET A 695 -0.10 16.45 -10.32
CA MET A 695 0.06 15.70 -9.06
C MET A 695 -1.22 15.71 -8.20
N ASP A 696 -1.81 16.88 -7.97
CA ASP A 696 -3.05 17.00 -7.19
C ASP A 696 -4.22 16.25 -7.87
N GLN A 697 -4.25 16.22 -9.20
CA GLN A 697 -5.24 15.48 -10.00
C GLN A 697 -5.04 13.97 -9.87
N GLN A 698 -3.80 13.48 -9.83
CA GLN A 698 -3.50 12.06 -9.57
C GLN A 698 -3.92 11.65 -8.15
N ASP A 699 -3.64 12.48 -7.14
CA ASP A 699 -4.09 12.25 -5.75
C ASP A 699 -5.63 12.14 -5.66
N ILE A 700 -6.37 13.07 -6.30
CA ILE A 700 -7.84 13.04 -6.35
C ILE A 700 -8.36 11.79 -7.08
N LEU A 701 -7.77 11.43 -8.23
CA LEU A 701 -8.18 10.26 -9.01
C LEU A 701 -7.86 8.93 -8.29
N ARG A 702 -6.73 8.83 -7.57
CA ARG A 702 -6.41 7.66 -6.73
C ARG A 702 -7.38 7.55 -5.56
N ASN A 703 -7.59 8.61 -4.80
CA ASN A 703 -8.50 8.57 -3.64
C ASN A 703 -9.97 8.31 -4.05
N THR A 704 -10.34 8.68 -5.29
CA THR A 704 -11.60 8.29 -5.94
C THR A 704 -11.60 6.80 -6.31
N THR A 705 -10.52 6.31 -6.92
CA THR A 705 -10.33 4.90 -7.29
C THR A 705 -10.47 3.97 -6.09
N VAL A 706 -9.77 4.29 -4.99
CA VAL A 706 -9.80 3.55 -3.71
C VAL A 706 -11.24 3.38 -3.21
N LYS A 707 -12.07 4.44 -3.27
CA LYS A 707 -13.48 4.40 -2.85
C LYS A 707 -14.33 3.51 -3.77
N ILE A 708 -14.05 3.48 -5.07
CA ILE A 708 -14.74 2.60 -6.04
C ILE A 708 -14.36 1.13 -5.81
N VAL A 709 -13.08 0.84 -5.60
CA VAL A 709 -12.59 -0.53 -5.29
C VAL A 709 -13.19 -1.02 -3.98
N ALA A 710 -13.19 -0.20 -2.92
CA ALA A 710 -13.81 -0.53 -1.65
C ALA A 710 -15.33 -0.78 -1.77
N ALA A 711 -16.04 0.01 -2.57
CA ALA A 711 -17.48 -0.15 -2.81
C ALA A 711 -17.83 -1.36 -3.73
N HIS A 712 -16.85 -1.94 -4.43
CA HIS A 712 -16.98 -3.19 -5.18
C HIS A 712 -16.70 -4.40 -4.28
N LEU A 713 -15.57 -4.38 -3.57
CA LEU A 713 -15.13 -5.47 -2.67
C LEU A 713 -16.05 -5.63 -1.43
N SER A 714 -16.79 -4.59 -1.05
CA SER A 714 -17.83 -4.67 -0.01
C SER A 714 -19.15 -5.28 -0.50
N ARG A 715 -19.26 -5.75 -1.76
CA ARG A 715 -20.45 -6.41 -2.33
C ARG A 715 -20.25 -7.90 -2.63
N SER A 716 -19.02 -8.39 -2.59
CA SER A 716 -18.71 -9.81 -2.72
C SER A 716 -18.93 -10.57 -1.41
N GLU A 717 -19.16 -11.88 -1.50
CA GLU A 717 -19.39 -12.75 -0.33
C GLU A 717 -18.18 -13.71 -0.13
N PRO A 718 -17.55 -13.78 1.05
CA PRO A 718 -17.67 -12.84 2.17
C PRO A 718 -17.15 -11.43 1.80
N PRO A 719 -17.67 -10.36 2.42
CA PRO A 719 -17.28 -8.99 2.09
C PRO A 719 -15.89 -8.63 2.62
N LEU A 720 -15.11 -7.93 1.79
CA LEU A 720 -13.97 -7.15 2.26
C LEU A 720 -14.47 -5.76 2.59
N ARG A 721 -14.36 -5.36 3.86
CA ARG A 721 -14.88 -4.07 4.33
C ARG A 721 -14.05 -2.89 3.82
N ARG A 722 -14.59 -1.68 3.94
CA ARG A 722 -13.97 -0.47 3.38
C ARG A 722 -12.70 -0.08 4.13
N GLU A 723 -12.68 -0.28 5.44
CA GLU A 723 -11.58 0.05 6.34
C GLU A 723 -10.35 -0.80 6.00
N VAL A 724 -10.57 -2.11 5.79
CA VAL A 724 -9.57 -3.08 5.30
C VAL A 724 -8.98 -2.64 3.97
N VAL A 725 -9.81 -2.23 3.00
CA VAL A 725 -9.36 -1.77 1.68
C VAL A 725 -8.60 -0.43 1.78
N PHE A 726 -9.03 0.50 2.63
CA PHE A 726 -8.36 1.79 2.84
C PHE A 726 -6.99 1.63 3.52
N TYR A 727 -6.88 0.75 4.52
CA TYR A 727 -5.62 0.44 5.21
C TYR A 727 -4.61 -0.32 4.32
N MET A 728 -5.09 -1.17 3.40
CA MET A 728 -4.24 -1.85 2.41
C MET A 728 -3.75 -0.91 1.29
N LEU A 729 -4.55 0.07 0.88
CA LEU A 729 -4.26 1.02 -0.21
C LEU A 729 -3.68 2.38 0.26
N ASP A 730 -3.39 2.54 1.55
CA ASP A 730 -2.83 3.77 2.14
C ASP A 730 -3.67 5.03 1.89
N ALA A 731 -5.00 4.91 1.93
CA ALA A 731 -5.95 5.97 1.54
C ALA A 731 -5.70 7.32 2.23
N ASP A 732 -5.33 7.26 3.52
CA ASP A 732 -5.26 8.41 4.42
C ASP A 732 -3.81 8.87 4.73
N THR A 733 -2.79 8.21 4.18
CA THR A 733 -1.36 8.46 4.52
C THR A 733 -0.82 9.82 4.05
N HIS A 734 -1.63 10.60 3.33
CA HIS A 734 -1.29 11.93 2.83
C HIS A 734 -1.42 13.04 3.89
N ALA A 735 -1.84 12.70 5.12
CA ALA A 735 -1.75 13.58 6.29
C ALA A 735 -0.28 13.93 6.61
N PHE A 736 -0.05 15.19 7.02
CA PHE A 736 1.26 15.64 7.51
C PHE A 736 1.53 15.10 8.92
N SER A 737 2.76 14.65 9.17
CA SER A 737 3.23 14.18 10.48
C SER A 737 4.67 14.62 10.72
N MET A 738 4.93 15.19 11.90
CA MET A 738 6.26 15.67 12.29
C MET A 738 7.25 14.51 12.44
N ARG A 739 6.80 13.35 12.95
CA ARG A 739 7.53 12.08 12.92
C ARG A 739 7.97 11.71 11.50
N LYS A 740 7.05 11.72 10.53
CA LYS A 740 7.37 11.42 9.11
C LYS A 740 8.33 12.44 8.48
N LEU A 741 8.31 13.70 8.94
CA LEU A 741 9.31 14.70 8.57
C LEU A 741 10.70 14.37 9.12
N ARG A 742 10.82 14.07 10.43
CA ARG A 742 12.07 13.65 11.08
C ARG A 742 12.65 12.39 10.44
N VAL A 743 11.83 11.38 10.17
CA VAL A 743 12.23 10.16 9.43
C VAL A 743 12.87 10.50 8.09
N ASN A 744 12.23 11.36 7.29
CA ASN A 744 12.78 11.76 5.99
C ASN A 744 14.08 12.56 6.14
N TRP A 745 14.22 13.35 7.22
CA TRP A 745 15.48 14.03 7.55
C TRP A 745 16.60 13.05 7.94
N PHE A 746 16.36 12.08 8.82
CA PHE A 746 17.36 11.06 9.17
C PHE A 746 17.77 10.20 7.98
N ARG A 747 16.83 9.88 7.08
CA ARG A 747 17.13 9.20 5.80
C ARG A 747 18.04 10.04 4.90
N ILE A 748 17.84 11.37 4.84
CA ILE A 748 18.76 12.29 4.15
C ILE A 748 20.12 12.36 4.85
N ALA A 749 20.14 12.46 6.18
CA ALA A 749 21.38 12.50 6.97
C ALA A 749 22.23 11.23 6.74
N ASN A 750 21.60 10.05 6.67
CA ASN A 750 22.27 8.79 6.35
C ASN A 750 22.82 8.71 4.91
N VAL A 751 22.21 9.42 3.95
CA VAL A 751 22.78 9.58 2.60
C VAL A 751 23.96 10.55 2.61
N ILE A 752 23.86 11.65 3.38
CA ILE A 752 24.93 12.65 3.51
C ILE A 752 26.11 12.10 4.33
N ALA A 753 25.89 11.18 5.27
CA ALA A 753 26.93 10.58 6.10
C ALA A 753 28.10 10.03 5.26
N GLY A 754 27.81 9.34 4.15
CA GLY A 754 28.85 8.85 3.23
C GLY A 754 29.64 9.96 2.51
N LEU A 755 29.05 11.15 2.31
CA LEU A 755 29.78 12.32 1.84
C LEU A 755 30.65 12.93 2.94
N ILE A 756 30.21 12.89 4.20
CA ILE A 756 30.99 13.30 5.37
C ILE A 756 32.16 12.32 5.60
N ASP A 757 31.99 11.02 5.38
CA ASP A 757 33.06 10.02 5.40
C ASP A 757 34.13 10.32 4.33
N ILE A 758 33.72 10.63 3.10
CA ILE A 758 34.62 11.04 2.02
C ILE A 758 35.34 12.35 2.37
N ALA A 759 34.64 13.34 2.92
CA ALA A 759 35.23 14.60 3.34
C ALA A 759 36.25 14.43 4.49
N ARG A 760 35.95 13.55 5.46
CA ARG A 760 36.89 13.17 6.52
C ARG A 760 38.12 12.45 5.95
N TRP A 761 37.94 11.49 5.03
CA TRP A 761 39.05 10.81 4.36
C TRP A 761 39.94 11.76 3.54
N ILE A 762 39.37 12.74 2.84
CA ILE A 762 40.13 13.79 2.14
C ILE A 762 40.95 14.62 3.15
N ASN A 763 40.35 15.00 4.28
CA ASN A 763 41.04 15.76 5.33
C ASN A 763 42.15 14.94 6.01
N ASP A 764 41.91 13.66 6.30
CA ASP A 764 42.92 12.74 6.87
C ASP A 764 44.08 12.47 5.89
N THR A 765 43.78 12.45 4.59
CA THR A 765 44.79 12.38 3.52
C THR A 765 45.62 13.67 3.45
N ARG A 766 44.99 14.84 3.54
CA ARG A 766 45.64 16.17 3.63
C ARG A 766 46.51 16.30 4.88
N LEU A 767 46.08 15.71 6.00
CA LEU A 767 46.82 15.66 7.27
C LEU A 767 47.88 14.55 7.33
N TRP A 768 48.12 13.81 6.23
CA TRP A 768 49.14 12.76 6.12
C TRP A 768 49.07 11.64 7.18
N LYS A 769 47.90 11.42 7.81
CA LYS A 769 47.73 10.42 8.88
C LYS A 769 48.15 9.00 8.46
N ASN A 770 47.91 8.65 7.20
CA ASN A 770 48.30 7.38 6.58
C ASN A 770 49.25 7.67 5.40
N PRO A 771 50.57 7.78 5.61
CA PRO A 771 51.51 8.30 4.60
C PRO A 771 51.53 7.46 3.31
N THR A 772 51.38 6.13 3.41
CA THR A 772 51.28 5.24 2.25
C THR A 772 50.06 5.53 1.38
N SER A 773 48.89 5.76 1.99
CA SER A 773 47.67 6.17 1.29
C SER A 773 47.83 7.55 0.66
N THR A 774 48.43 8.51 1.38
CA THR A 774 48.63 9.86 0.86
C THR A 774 49.61 9.89 -0.33
N ILE A 775 50.70 9.11 -0.29
CA ILE A 775 51.62 8.96 -1.43
C ILE A 775 50.90 8.36 -2.65
N LEU A 776 50.09 7.31 -2.45
CA LEU A 776 49.32 6.69 -3.54
C LEU A 776 48.31 7.66 -4.17
N VAL A 777 47.61 8.47 -3.36
CA VAL A 777 46.68 9.50 -3.85
C VAL A 777 47.42 10.59 -4.63
N HIS A 778 48.60 11.04 -4.19
CA HIS A 778 49.40 12.01 -4.94
C HIS A 778 49.91 11.43 -6.27
N ALA A 779 50.38 10.18 -6.30
CA ALA A 779 50.80 9.51 -7.52
C ALA A 779 49.64 9.36 -8.53
N LEU A 780 48.46 8.99 -8.05
CA LEU A 780 47.25 8.91 -8.87
C LEU A 780 46.80 10.29 -9.37
N PHE A 781 46.87 11.32 -8.53
CA PHE A 781 46.56 12.71 -8.93
C PHE A 781 47.49 13.21 -10.04
N VAL A 782 48.81 13.03 -9.89
CA VAL A 782 49.80 13.39 -10.93
C VAL A 782 49.54 12.65 -12.24
N MET A 783 49.22 11.35 -12.17
CA MET A 783 48.85 10.56 -13.36
C MET A 783 47.59 11.10 -14.06
N LEU A 784 46.55 11.44 -13.31
CA LEU A 784 45.31 12.01 -13.87
C LEU A 784 45.48 13.44 -14.41
N VAL A 785 46.40 14.23 -13.87
CA VAL A 785 46.75 15.57 -14.39
C VAL A 785 47.50 15.48 -15.72
N TRP A 786 48.42 14.51 -15.87
CA TRP A 786 49.09 14.28 -17.16
C TRP A 786 48.18 13.60 -18.20
N PHE A 787 47.25 12.75 -17.76
CA PHE A 787 46.35 11.99 -18.65
C PHE A 787 44.87 12.26 -18.32
N PRO A 788 44.31 13.44 -18.65
CA PRO A 788 42.93 13.80 -18.32
C PRO A 788 41.89 12.88 -18.98
N ASP A 789 42.23 12.23 -20.10
CA ASP A 789 41.40 11.20 -20.73
C ASP A 789 41.14 9.98 -19.79
N LEU A 790 41.98 9.73 -18.78
CA LEU A 790 41.83 8.65 -17.80
C LEU A 790 40.94 8.98 -16.60
N ILE A 791 40.50 10.24 -16.43
CA ILE A 791 39.67 10.65 -15.27
C ILE A 791 38.32 9.91 -15.23
N VAL A 792 37.61 9.82 -16.36
CA VAL A 792 36.31 9.12 -16.42
C VAL A 792 36.46 7.59 -16.37
N PRO A 793 37.40 6.94 -17.10
CA PRO A 793 37.73 5.53 -16.92
C PRO A 793 38.03 5.13 -15.46
N THR A 794 38.91 5.87 -14.78
CA THR A 794 39.31 5.56 -13.40
C THR A 794 38.17 5.73 -12.40
N LEU A 795 37.34 6.78 -12.53
CA LEU A 795 36.16 6.96 -11.71
C LEU A 795 35.14 5.81 -11.91
N ALA A 796 34.88 5.42 -13.16
CA ALA A 796 33.98 4.30 -13.47
C ALA A 796 34.52 2.97 -12.94
N PHE A 797 35.83 2.73 -13.04
CA PHE A 797 36.50 1.56 -12.47
C PHE A 797 36.46 1.55 -10.94
N TYR A 798 36.64 2.70 -10.28
CA TYR A 798 36.55 2.80 -8.82
C TYR A 798 35.14 2.46 -8.29
N VAL A 799 34.08 2.92 -8.98
CA VAL A 799 32.69 2.51 -8.69
C VAL A 799 32.48 1.01 -8.91
N PHE A 800 33.09 0.42 -9.94
CA PHE A 800 33.09 -1.04 -10.14
C PHE A 800 33.78 -1.79 -8.99
N VAL A 801 34.94 -1.32 -8.53
CA VAL A 801 35.70 -1.94 -7.42
C VAL A 801 34.92 -1.86 -6.11
N ILE A 802 34.36 -0.70 -5.75
CA ILE A 802 33.48 -0.57 -4.56
C ILE A 802 32.26 -1.49 -4.70
N GLY A 803 31.67 -1.58 -5.89
CA GLY A 803 30.58 -2.52 -6.19
C GLY A 803 30.98 -3.97 -5.93
N GLY A 804 32.10 -4.42 -6.48
CA GLY A 804 32.64 -5.76 -6.26
C GLY A 804 32.98 -6.05 -4.79
N TRP A 805 33.51 -5.07 -4.07
CA TRP A 805 33.80 -5.18 -2.64
C TRP A 805 32.53 -5.33 -1.80
N ASN A 806 31.54 -4.45 -2.02
CA ASN A 806 30.25 -4.49 -1.31
C ASN A 806 29.46 -5.78 -1.56
N TYR A 807 29.69 -6.49 -2.66
CA TYR A 807 29.09 -7.81 -2.90
C TYR A 807 29.48 -8.83 -1.82
N ARG A 808 30.73 -8.75 -1.30
CA ARG A 808 31.23 -9.66 -0.25
C ARG A 808 30.53 -9.42 1.10
N PHE A 809 30.20 -8.16 1.41
CA PHE A 809 29.55 -7.74 2.66
C PHE A 809 28.02 -7.66 2.57
N ARG A 810 27.42 -8.10 1.46
CA ARG A 810 25.96 -8.12 1.28
C ARG A 810 25.32 -9.14 2.23
N ALA A 811 24.40 -8.69 3.10
CA ALA A 811 23.52 -9.56 3.87
C ALA A 811 22.78 -10.55 2.94
N ARG A 812 22.69 -11.83 3.34
CA ARG A 812 22.25 -12.94 2.45
C ARG A 812 20.86 -13.49 2.75
N ASP A 813 20.36 -13.29 3.97
CA ASP A 813 19.32 -14.18 4.53
C ASP A 813 18.09 -13.46 5.07
N SER A 814 18.23 -12.34 5.80
CA SER A 814 17.07 -11.52 6.18
C SER A 814 16.53 -10.74 4.98
N LEU A 815 15.22 -10.86 4.74
CA LEU A 815 14.51 -9.90 3.88
C LEU A 815 14.36 -8.54 4.59
N PRO A 816 14.04 -7.47 3.86
CA PRO A 816 13.57 -6.23 4.47
C PRO A 816 12.33 -6.50 5.33
N HIS A 817 12.40 -6.10 6.60
CA HIS A 817 11.28 -6.01 7.52
C HIS A 817 10.94 -4.52 7.75
N PHE A 818 9.85 -4.24 8.45
CA PHE A 818 9.67 -2.91 9.05
C PHE A 818 10.77 -2.66 10.08
N ASP A 819 11.22 -1.42 10.16
CA ASP A 819 12.45 -1.03 10.84
C ASP A 819 12.11 0.15 11.76
N THR A 820 11.98 -0.14 13.06
CA THR A 820 11.44 0.80 14.05
C THR A 820 12.34 2.03 14.19
N GLN A 821 13.66 1.82 14.07
CA GLN A 821 14.69 2.85 14.07
C GLN A 821 14.62 3.73 12.81
N ILE A 822 14.51 3.15 11.61
CA ILE A 822 14.33 3.95 10.37
C ILE A 822 13.01 4.73 10.39
N SER A 823 11.94 4.14 10.94
CA SER A 823 10.65 4.83 11.12
C SER A 823 10.62 5.80 12.30
N LEU A 824 11.73 5.93 13.05
CA LEU A 824 11.93 6.77 14.23
C LEU A 824 10.77 6.69 15.23
N VAL A 825 10.25 5.47 15.43
CA VAL A 825 9.01 5.24 16.18
C VAL A 825 9.25 5.08 17.69
N ASP A 826 10.44 4.59 18.07
CA ASP A 826 10.77 4.26 19.46
C ASP A 826 11.15 5.51 20.30
N THR A 827 11.19 6.71 19.68
CA THR A 827 11.61 7.98 20.30
C THR A 827 10.61 9.12 20.03
N VAL A 828 9.31 8.83 19.99
CA VAL A 828 8.24 9.79 19.62
C VAL A 828 7.50 10.29 20.85
N ASP A 829 7.44 11.61 21.00
CA ASP A 829 6.60 12.27 22.01
C ASP A 829 5.11 12.10 21.69
N ARG A 830 4.30 11.90 22.73
CA ARG A 830 2.86 11.59 22.57
C ARG A 830 2.08 12.66 21.81
N ASP A 831 2.49 13.91 21.92
CA ASP A 831 1.85 15.03 21.23
C ASP A 831 2.03 14.98 19.70
N GLU A 832 3.23 14.58 19.21
CA GLU A 832 3.48 14.42 17.76
C GLU A 832 2.65 13.28 17.14
N LEU A 833 2.24 12.33 17.99
CA LEU A 833 1.45 11.17 17.61
C LEU A 833 -0.06 11.51 17.59
N ASP A 834 -0.51 12.29 18.58
CA ASP A 834 -1.84 12.89 18.61
C ASP A 834 -2.08 13.82 17.41
N GLU A 835 -1.05 14.55 16.95
CA GLU A 835 -1.09 15.32 15.69
C GLU A 835 -1.32 14.42 14.45
N GLU A 836 -0.67 13.25 14.36
CA GLU A 836 -0.75 12.35 13.20
C GLU A 836 -2.15 11.71 13.04
N PHE A 837 -2.89 11.53 14.13
CA PHE A 837 -4.24 10.94 14.12
C PHE A 837 -5.41 11.95 14.14
N ASP A 838 -5.15 13.26 14.30
CA ASP A 838 -6.21 14.27 14.26
C ASP A 838 -6.78 14.47 12.84
N THR A 839 -8.08 14.27 12.69
CA THR A 839 -8.80 14.41 11.41
C THR A 839 -8.91 15.86 11.00
N VAL A 840 -8.88 16.15 9.69
CA VAL A 840 -9.15 17.50 9.17
C VAL A 840 -10.63 17.60 8.75
N PRO A 841 -11.44 18.52 9.31
CA PRO A 841 -11.10 19.50 10.36
C PRO A 841 -11.06 18.91 11.77
N CYS A 842 -10.16 19.43 12.60
CA CYS A 842 -9.96 19.06 14.00
C CYS A 842 -11.24 19.22 14.84
N ASN A 843 -11.44 18.41 15.90
CA ASN A 843 -12.61 18.47 16.80
C ASN A 843 -12.40 19.22 18.15
N ARG A 844 -11.21 19.78 18.42
CA ARG A 844 -10.84 20.47 19.69
C ARG A 844 -11.46 21.90 19.83
N PRO A 845 -11.36 22.63 20.96
CA PRO A 845 -11.75 24.06 21.06
C PRO A 845 -10.84 25.01 20.24
N ASN A 846 -11.20 26.30 20.14
CA ASN A 846 -11.24 26.92 18.80
C ASN A 846 -10.22 28.00 18.39
N GLU A 847 -9.65 28.79 19.31
CA GLU A 847 -9.27 30.17 18.92
C GLU A 847 -7.83 30.39 18.40
N VAL A 848 -6.78 29.92 19.09
CA VAL A 848 -5.40 30.42 18.83
C VAL A 848 -4.58 29.55 17.87
N VAL A 849 -4.68 28.22 17.96
CA VAL A 849 -3.77 27.29 17.22
C VAL A 849 -4.21 27.07 15.77
N ARG A 850 -5.51 26.86 15.52
CA ARG A 850 -6.08 26.46 14.22
C ARG A 850 -5.62 27.36 13.05
N ALA A 851 -5.69 28.68 13.23
CA ALA A 851 -5.50 29.64 12.13
C ALA A 851 -4.08 29.68 11.54
N ARG A 852 -3.06 29.28 12.31
CA ARG A 852 -1.65 29.21 11.87
C ARG A 852 -1.24 27.79 11.51
N TYR A 853 -1.61 26.80 12.33
CA TYR A 853 -1.20 25.41 12.16
C TYR A 853 -1.70 24.82 10.82
N ASP A 854 -2.97 24.97 10.46
CA ASP A 854 -3.53 24.37 9.23
C ASP A 854 -2.87 24.85 7.93
N LYS A 855 -2.42 26.12 7.89
CA LYS A 855 -1.71 26.69 6.74
C LYS A 855 -0.26 26.21 6.66
N LEU A 856 0.43 26.15 7.80
CA LEU A 856 1.77 25.56 7.90
C LEU A 856 1.74 24.05 7.62
N ARG A 857 0.68 23.33 7.99
CA ARG A 857 0.52 21.88 7.77
C ARG A 857 0.49 21.51 6.28
N ILE A 858 -0.09 22.36 5.42
CA ILE A 858 -0.08 22.16 3.96
C ILE A 858 1.32 22.42 3.36
N ILE A 859 2.04 23.43 3.85
CA ILE A 859 3.42 23.71 3.44
C ILE A 859 4.35 22.59 3.94
N GLY A 860 4.18 22.18 5.20
CA GLY A 860 4.84 21.04 5.84
C GLY A 860 4.59 19.75 5.06
N ALA A 861 3.37 19.47 4.59
CA ALA A 861 3.10 18.32 3.73
C ALA A 861 3.89 18.36 2.42
N ARG A 862 4.06 19.55 1.80
CA ARG A 862 4.90 19.72 0.60
C ARG A 862 6.38 19.55 0.91
N VAL A 863 6.87 20.05 2.05
CA VAL A 863 8.27 19.88 2.49
C VAL A 863 8.55 18.43 2.88
N GLN A 864 7.65 17.75 3.58
CA GLN A 864 7.71 16.32 3.93
C GLN A 864 7.76 15.45 2.67
N ARG A 865 6.95 15.77 1.64
CA ARG A 865 7.00 15.13 0.33
C ARG A 865 8.34 15.40 -0.37
N ALA A 866 8.79 16.65 -0.44
CA ALA A 866 10.05 17.01 -1.09
C ALA A 866 11.28 16.38 -0.43
N LEU A 867 11.36 16.38 0.90
CA LEU A 867 12.41 15.67 1.65
C LEU A 867 12.28 14.15 1.49
N GLY A 868 11.05 13.62 1.45
CA GLY A 868 10.81 12.21 1.11
C GLY A 868 11.32 11.84 -0.28
N ASP A 869 11.06 12.67 -1.29
CA ASP A 869 11.55 12.50 -2.66
C ASP A 869 13.09 12.56 -2.68
N ILE A 870 13.71 13.58 -2.09
CA ILE A 870 15.18 13.71 -1.98
C ILE A 870 15.79 12.47 -1.30
N ALA A 871 15.22 12.02 -0.18
CA ALA A 871 15.62 10.79 0.50
C ALA A 871 15.54 9.57 -0.44
N THR A 872 14.44 9.39 -1.18
CA THR A 872 14.33 8.26 -2.10
C THR A 872 15.30 8.33 -3.27
N GLN A 873 15.65 9.51 -3.81
CA GLN A 873 16.68 9.59 -4.86
C GLN A 873 18.08 9.31 -4.29
N GLY A 874 18.40 9.80 -3.10
CA GLY A 874 19.66 9.50 -2.41
C GLY A 874 19.82 8.01 -2.10
N GLU A 875 18.77 7.37 -1.58
CA GLU A 875 18.73 5.92 -1.33
C GLU A 875 18.84 5.10 -2.61
N ARG A 876 18.26 5.56 -3.72
CA ARG A 876 18.41 4.92 -5.04
C ARG A 876 19.85 5.02 -5.56
N ALA A 877 20.51 6.17 -5.38
CA ALA A 877 21.93 6.30 -5.68
C ALA A 877 22.78 5.35 -4.82
N GLN A 878 22.48 5.22 -3.53
CA GLN A 878 23.11 4.23 -2.64
C GLN A 878 22.80 2.77 -3.07
N ALA A 879 21.58 2.50 -3.55
CA ALA A 879 21.14 1.17 -4.01
C ALA A 879 21.90 0.67 -5.25
N LEU A 880 22.52 1.56 -6.04
CA LEU A 880 23.39 1.19 -7.16
C LEU A 880 24.54 0.26 -6.73
N VAL A 881 25.14 0.52 -5.56
CA VAL A 881 26.42 -0.09 -5.13
C VAL A 881 26.27 -0.96 -3.87
N THR A 882 25.09 -0.99 -3.24
CA THR A 882 24.82 -1.76 -2.00
C THR A 882 24.09 -3.10 -2.21
N TRP A 883 23.87 -3.53 -3.46
CA TRP A 883 23.28 -4.84 -3.81
C TRP A 883 21.90 -5.15 -3.19
N ARG A 884 21.14 -4.11 -2.80
CA ARG A 884 19.74 -4.21 -2.31
C ARG A 884 18.80 -4.85 -3.33
N ASP A 885 19.01 -4.56 -4.61
CA ASP A 885 18.51 -5.34 -5.73
C ASP A 885 19.73 -6.00 -6.39
N PRO A 886 19.92 -7.33 -6.24
CA PRO A 886 21.12 -8.00 -6.74
C PRO A 886 21.20 -8.06 -8.26
N ARG A 887 20.09 -7.78 -8.97
CA ARG A 887 20.00 -7.75 -10.43
C ARG A 887 20.39 -6.37 -10.92
N ALA A 888 19.76 -5.33 -10.37
CA ALA A 888 20.06 -3.94 -10.74
C ALA A 888 21.51 -3.56 -10.40
N SER A 889 21.99 -3.77 -9.16
CA SER A 889 23.37 -3.45 -8.81
C SER A 889 24.38 -4.23 -9.68
N GLY A 890 24.08 -5.49 -10.03
CA GLY A 890 24.90 -6.28 -10.95
C GLY A 890 24.96 -5.70 -12.37
N ILE A 891 23.82 -5.29 -12.93
CA ILE A 891 23.76 -4.59 -14.23
C ILE A 891 24.57 -3.30 -14.18
N PHE A 892 24.42 -2.49 -13.13
CA PHE A 892 25.11 -1.22 -12.99
C PHE A 892 26.63 -1.38 -12.85
N VAL A 893 27.09 -2.25 -11.94
CA VAL A 893 28.52 -2.54 -11.72
C VAL A 893 29.16 -3.10 -12.98
N GLY A 894 28.49 -4.01 -13.70
CA GLY A 894 28.94 -4.52 -15.00
C GLY A 894 28.99 -3.42 -16.08
N LEU A 895 28.01 -2.52 -16.11
CA LEU A 895 28.00 -1.37 -17.03
C LEU A 895 29.14 -0.39 -16.73
N CYS A 896 29.44 -0.11 -15.45
CA CYS A 896 30.59 0.71 -15.06
C CYS A 896 31.91 0.11 -15.55
N PHE A 897 32.10 -1.21 -15.45
CA PHE A 897 33.27 -1.90 -16.00
C PHE A 897 33.36 -1.78 -17.53
N VAL A 898 32.26 -2.03 -18.25
CA VAL A 898 32.20 -1.90 -19.72
C VAL A 898 32.46 -0.46 -20.17
N VAL A 899 31.91 0.54 -19.47
CA VAL A 899 32.17 1.96 -19.74
C VAL A 899 33.63 2.32 -19.46
N ALA A 900 34.24 1.81 -18.38
CA ALA A 900 35.67 2.02 -18.11
C ALA A 900 36.55 1.44 -19.22
N MET A 901 36.26 0.22 -19.70
CA MET A 901 36.98 -0.40 -20.82
C MET A 901 36.81 0.37 -22.14
N ILE A 902 35.60 0.80 -22.47
CA ILE A 902 35.33 1.58 -23.70
C ILE A 902 36.03 2.94 -23.66
N LEU A 903 35.96 3.66 -22.54
CA LEU A 903 36.61 4.98 -22.39
C LEU A 903 38.14 4.88 -22.25
N TYR A 904 38.68 3.71 -21.91
CA TYR A 904 40.12 3.43 -21.97
C TYR A 904 40.60 3.18 -23.41
N MET A 905 39.78 2.50 -24.24
CA MET A 905 40.12 2.22 -25.64
C MET A 905 39.78 3.35 -26.62
N VAL A 906 38.78 4.18 -26.32
CA VAL A 906 38.27 5.24 -27.22
C VAL A 906 38.52 6.61 -26.60
N PRO A 907 39.30 7.51 -27.25
CA PRO A 907 39.60 8.84 -26.72
C PRO A 907 38.33 9.63 -26.34
N SER A 908 38.34 10.26 -25.16
CA SER A 908 37.15 10.90 -24.58
C SER A 908 36.51 11.94 -25.52
N LYS A 909 37.34 12.63 -26.29
CA LYS A 909 36.98 13.63 -27.31
C LYS A 909 36.02 13.08 -28.38
N MET A 910 36.20 11.83 -28.81
CA MET A 910 35.29 11.18 -29.77
C MET A 910 33.94 10.85 -29.14
N VAL A 911 33.94 10.39 -27.88
CA VAL A 911 32.71 10.08 -27.14
C VAL A 911 31.94 11.36 -26.82
N ALA A 912 32.62 12.45 -26.46
CA ALA A 912 32.02 13.77 -26.27
C ALA A 912 31.39 14.32 -27.56
N MET A 913 32.07 14.17 -28.71
CA MET A 913 31.53 14.53 -30.02
C MET A 913 30.25 13.75 -30.35
N ALA A 914 30.28 12.42 -30.19
CA ALA A 914 29.13 11.54 -30.44
C ALA A 914 27.95 11.85 -29.49
N PHE A 915 28.24 12.11 -28.21
CA PHE A 915 27.23 12.55 -27.24
C PHE A 915 26.62 13.91 -27.60
N GLY A 916 27.43 14.86 -28.07
CA GLY A 916 26.98 16.16 -28.58
C GLY A 916 25.97 16.00 -29.73
N PHE A 917 26.32 15.24 -30.78
CA PHE A 917 25.40 14.94 -31.88
C PHE A 917 24.13 14.22 -31.42
N TYR A 918 24.22 13.30 -30.46
CA TYR A 918 23.04 12.63 -29.88
C TYR A 918 22.15 13.56 -29.05
N TYR A 919 22.73 14.53 -28.33
CA TYR A 919 22.00 15.50 -27.51
C TYR A 919 21.29 16.56 -28.36
N PHE A 920 21.98 17.09 -29.37
CA PHE A 920 21.47 18.11 -30.30
C PHE A 920 20.69 17.51 -31.49
N ARG A 921 20.42 16.20 -31.50
CA ARG A 921 19.61 15.56 -32.56
C ARG A 921 18.27 16.24 -32.75
N HIS A 922 17.85 16.35 -34.01
CA HIS A 922 16.57 16.96 -34.41
C HIS A 922 15.39 16.35 -33.61
N PRO A 923 14.41 17.15 -33.14
CA PRO A 923 13.33 16.68 -32.27
C PRO A 923 12.49 15.52 -32.83
N LEU A 924 12.47 15.32 -34.16
CA LEU A 924 11.85 14.14 -34.78
C LEU A 924 12.47 12.81 -34.30
N PHE A 925 13.77 12.81 -33.99
CA PHE A 925 14.50 11.65 -33.44
C PHE A 925 14.55 11.65 -31.90
N ARG A 926 13.86 12.57 -31.22
CA ARG A 926 13.85 12.70 -29.76
C ARG A 926 12.61 12.02 -29.19
N ASN A 927 12.75 10.76 -28.81
CA ASN A 927 11.69 9.98 -28.15
C ASN A 927 11.08 10.77 -26.98
N ARG A 928 9.75 10.82 -26.91
CA ARG A 928 8.98 11.43 -25.79
C ARG A 928 9.03 10.59 -24.49
N MET A 929 9.70 9.44 -24.51
CA MET A 929 9.86 8.57 -23.35
C MET A 929 11.08 8.98 -22.50
N PRO A 930 11.04 8.78 -21.16
CA PRO A 930 12.21 8.91 -20.30
C PRO A 930 13.37 8.00 -20.76
N SER A 931 14.60 8.45 -20.53
CA SER A 931 15.81 7.74 -20.96
C SER A 931 15.98 6.38 -20.22
N PRO A 932 16.61 5.37 -20.85
CA PRO A 932 16.86 4.08 -20.22
C PRO A 932 17.53 4.16 -18.84
N ALA A 933 18.51 5.06 -18.67
CA ALA A 933 19.18 5.29 -17.39
C ALA A 933 18.24 5.88 -16.32
N LEU A 934 17.33 6.79 -16.69
CA LEU A 934 16.33 7.35 -15.77
C LEU A 934 15.26 6.31 -15.40
N ASN A 935 14.91 5.41 -16.32
CA ASN A 935 14.02 4.29 -16.04
C ASN A 935 14.65 3.32 -15.04
N PHE A 936 15.89 2.90 -15.33
CA PHE A 936 16.70 2.06 -14.45
C PHE A 936 16.82 2.68 -13.04
N PHE A 937 17.12 3.98 -12.96
CA PHE A 937 17.26 4.67 -11.66
C PHE A 937 15.94 4.70 -10.87
N ARG A 938 14.81 5.03 -11.52
CA ARG A 938 13.47 5.05 -10.88
C ARG A 938 13.02 3.68 -10.36
N ARG A 939 13.56 2.60 -10.92
CA ARG A 939 13.29 1.19 -10.59
C ARG A 939 14.07 0.67 -9.37
N LEU A 940 15.10 1.39 -8.93
CA LEU A 940 15.90 1.00 -7.76
C LEU A 940 15.10 1.11 -6.45
N PRO A 941 15.35 0.22 -5.47
CA PRO A 941 14.63 0.20 -4.21
C PRO A 941 15.03 1.36 -3.30
N SER A 942 14.03 2.09 -2.80
CA SER A 942 14.15 3.02 -1.67
C SER A 942 13.74 2.34 -0.36
N LEU A 943 14.08 2.97 0.78
CA LEU A 943 13.70 2.51 2.12
C LEU A 943 12.29 2.98 2.54
N GLY A 944 11.62 3.81 1.73
CA GLY A 944 10.28 4.34 2.03
C GLY A 944 9.24 3.25 2.33
N ASP A 945 9.35 2.09 1.70
CA ASP A 945 8.52 0.90 1.93
C ASP A 945 8.57 0.36 3.36
N ARG A 946 9.62 0.71 4.13
CA ARG A 946 9.83 0.31 5.54
C ARG A 946 9.26 1.32 6.55
N ILE A 947 8.63 2.40 6.09
CA ILE A 947 8.06 3.43 6.96
C ILE A 947 6.59 3.09 7.25
N ILE A 948 6.20 3.18 8.52
CA ILE A 948 4.83 3.05 9.04
C ILE A 948 4.09 4.39 8.92
#